data_AF-A0A6A7A348-F1
#
_entry.id   AF-A0A6A7A348-F1
#
_cell.length_a   1.000
_cell.length_b   1.000
_cell.length_c   1.000
_cell.angle_alpha   90.00
_cell.angle_beta   90.00
_cell.angle_gamma   90.00
#
_symmetry.space_group_name_H-M   'P 1'
#
loop_
_entity.id
_entity.type
_entity.pdbx_description
1 polymer ?
#
loop_
_entity_poly.entity_id
_entity_poly.type
_entity_poly.pdbx_seq_one_letter_code
_entity_poly.pdbx_strand_id
1 'polypeptide(L)'
;MGPDLPLPLPPEFDNAEEFIESILHFTTSSWLLQTLCGGVHILDFYTRSPDLYSHIIPQSWREWFKNRDMMDILDLLMREDLRQFAQIDAETDKTWRNGPIPPEDLLQYIKDVRTHLLARDFPPPGSGLKLQKPAISRHVAMGMKVKKVHEVDNFARYIDRLTSEIESSGKRPISHLVDFGSGQNYLGRALAAPPYSKHIVAVESKQHNIEGAKNMDVLAKLVPKQLVMRNKKEYRAKTGKGKRKGQNSGLNGISSADINDDATSTEQVIDHTETWIEGGSSLPLEESYRESKTPRVGADCVDGDCTPVASSQSEVKSDQDDNPVDNQHPRQSKDERTTTTNLQIYTQGHGSVQYVEHIIKDGDLTPVIDQVLDSSSVQDQGAKATTTFSDKRSNFEDVAKSKNVNAMVISLHSCGNLVHHGLRSLLLDPHISAVAMVGCCYNLLTERLGPPTYKLPTLRPNHPRLVATSNAFDPHGFPISERLANYPLPHPPLHPLDSSTNNAKAKLEQPKGIRLNITARMMAVQAPFNWGSEDSNLFFTRHFYRSLLQRIFLDRGVVSAPVEGMVGSAVSANGHTSQVNWTPPNGRGPGIASDGTPTPLTIGSLRKFAYSDFVSYVRAAVDKLVNPNSFCEIDPSFIREKMDGLTDDDIKDYEARYAERKKELSVMWSLMAFSAGVVESVIVTDRWLWLNEQEEVEHAWVEPVFEYKHSPRNLVVVGIKE
;
A
#
# COMPACT_ATOMS: atom_id res chain seq x y z
N MET A 1 -25.67 -14.35 -2.00
CA MET A 1 -24.90 -13.68 -3.07
C MET A 1 -24.86 -12.17 -2.86
N GLY A 2 -24.57 -11.72 -1.64
CA GLY A 2 -24.50 -10.29 -1.30
C GLY A 2 -25.26 -9.96 -0.01
N PRO A 3 -24.84 -8.92 0.71
CA PRO A 3 -25.54 -8.38 1.87
C PRO A 3 -26.86 -7.68 1.46
N ASP A 4 -27.77 -7.49 2.42
CA ASP A 4 -29.05 -6.79 2.22
C ASP A 4 -28.83 -5.33 1.77
N LEU A 5 -27.82 -4.67 2.34
CA LEU A 5 -27.36 -3.35 1.91
C LEU A 5 -26.14 -3.49 1.01
N PRO A 6 -26.15 -2.93 -0.21
CA PRO A 6 -25.07 -3.13 -1.18
C PRO A 6 -23.79 -2.36 -0.83
N LEU A 7 -23.84 -1.46 0.14
CA LEU A 7 -22.70 -0.79 0.74
C LEU A 7 -22.74 -1.03 2.26
N PRO A 8 -21.58 -1.09 2.95
CA PRO A 8 -21.55 -1.17 4.41
C PRO A 8 -21.82 0.23 4.97
N LEU A 9 -23.09 0.61 4.98
CA LEU A 9 -23.56 1.94 5.37
C LEU A 9 -23.35 2.18 6.87
N PRO A 10 -23.03 3.42 7.27
CA PRO A 10 -23.07 3.78 8.68
C PRO A 10 -24.53 3.87 9.16
N PRO A 11 -24.80 3.74 10.48
CA PRO A 11 -26.14 3.58 11.04
C PRO A 11 -27.12 4.71 10.72
N GLU A 12 -26.64 5.87 10.27
CA GLU A 12 -27.43 7.03 9.92
C GLU A 12 -28.13 6.92 8.56
N PHE A 13 -27.77 5.95 7.70
CA PHE A 13 -28.37 5.79 6.38
C PHE A 13 -29.05 4.43 6.22
N ASP A 14 -30.30 4.47 5.75
CA ASP A 14 -31.08 3.26 5.47
C ASP A 14 -30.90 2.75 4.04
N ASN A 15 -30.36 3.58 3.13
CA ASN A 15 -30.13 3.21 1.73
C ASN A 15 -28.89 3.88 1.12
N ALA A 16 -28.41 3.30 0.02
CA ALA A 16 -27.18 3.74 -0.63
C ALA A 16 -27.29 5.12 -1.28
N GLU A 17 -28.43 5.49 -1.87
CA GLU A 17 -28.57 6.77 -2.58
C GLU A 17 -28.46 7.96 -1.62
N GLU A 18 -29.08 7.89 -0.44
CA GLU A 18 -28.95 8.92 0.59
C GLU A 18 -27.50 9.10 1.05
N PHE A 19 -26.79 7.99 1.28
CA PHE A 19 -25.37 8.03 1.61
C PHE A 19 -24.53 8.67 0.49
N ILE A 20 -24.80 8.30 -0.76
CA ILE A 20 -24.09 8.82 -1.94
C ILE A 20 -24.31 10.32 -2.05
N GLU A 21 -25.55 10.78 -2.04
CA GLU A 21 -25.82 12.22 -2.13
C GLU A 21 -25.17 12.99 -0.97
N SER A 22 -25.23 12.45 0.24
CA SER A 22 -24.60 13.06 1.42
C SER A 22 -23.07 13.14 1.29
N ILE A 23 -22.40 12.04 0.91
CA ILE A 23 -20.93 12.02 0.79
C ILE A 23 -20.43 12.88 -0.37
N LEU A 24 -21.13 12.89 -1.51
CA LEU A 24 -20.77 13.75 -2.64
C LEU A 24 -20.95 15.23 -2.28
N HIS A 25 -22.03 15.57 -1.60
CA HIS A 25 -22.24 16.93 -1.09
C HIS A 25 -21.13 17.33 -0.11
N PHE A 26 -20.83 16.53 0.91
CA PHE A 26 -19.79 16.85 1.90
C PHE A 26 -18.39 16.98 1.27
N THR A 27 -18.03 16.05 0.38
CA THR A 27 -16.77 16.03 -0.37
C THR A 27 -16.56 17.29 -1.21
N THR A 28 -17.63 17.86 -1.75
CA THR A 28 -17.56 19.01 -2.67
C THR A 28 -17.82 20.36 -2.00
N SER A 29 -18.52 20.39 -0.87
CA SER A 29 -18.89 21.64 -0.16
C SER A 29 -18.03 21.93 1.07
N SER A 30 -17.42 20.93 1.71
CA SER A 30 -16.65 21.13 2.94
C SER A 30 -15.23 21.66 2.65
N TRP A 31 -15.05 22.96 2.87
CA TRP A 31 -13.74 23.61 2.75
C TRP A 31 -12.67 22.96 3.65
N LEU A 32 -13.04 22.62 4.90
CA LEU A 32 -12.11 22.05 5.86
C LEU A 32 -11.67 20.63 5.45
N LEU A 33 -12.58 19.81 4.95
CA LEU A 33 -12.26 18.48 4.40
C LEU A 33 -11.31 18.58 3.21
N GLN A 34 -11.63 19.42 2.22
CA GLN A 34 -10.79 19.61 1.04
C GLN A 34 -9.40 20.14 1.40
N THR A 35 -9.34 21.05 2.37
CA THR A 35 -8.10 21.58 2.93
C THR A 35 -7.25 20.49 3.57
N LEU A 36 -7.79 19.77 4.54
CA LEU A 36 -7.05 18.77 5.31
C LEU A 36 -6.58 17.60 4.43
N CYS A 37 -7.42 17.14 3.50
CA CYS A 37 -7.07 16.00 2.66
C CYS A 37 -6.17 16.37 1.47
N GLY A 38 -6.32 17.58 0.92
CA GLY A 38 -5.68 17.97 -0.34
C GLY A 38 -4.71 19.15 -0.26
N GLY A 39 -5.03 20.14 0.57
CA GLY A 39 -4.33 21.42 0.64
C GLY A 39 -3.08 21.42 1.52
N VAL A 40 -3.00 20.54 2.52
CA VAL A 40 -1.90 20.54 3.50
C VAL A 40 -0.71 19.69 3.02
N HIS A 41 0.49 20.27 3.07
CA HIS A 41 1.75 19.51 3.00
C HIS A 41 2.51 19.64 4.32
N ILE A 42 2.66 18.52 5.03
CA ILE A 42 3.13 18.54 6.42
C ILE A 42 4.60 19.00 6.57
N LEU A 43 5.41 18.92 5.51
CA LEU A 43 6.80 19.41 5.58
C LEU A 43 6.87 20.94 5.52
N ASP A 44 5.82 21.60 5.05
CA ASP A 44 5.76 23.06 4.96
C ASP A 44 5.36 23.71 6.31
N PHE A 45 5.09 22.90 7.33
CA PHE A 45 4.52 23.33 8.61
C PHE A 45 5.37 24.35 9.39
N TYR A 46 6.70 24.29 9.24
CA TYR A 46 7.65 25.21 9.89
C TYR A 46 8.31 26.20 8.91
N THR A 47 8.02 26.09 7.61
CA THR A 47 8.66 26.90 6.56
C THR A 47 7.71 27.91 5.93
N ARG A 48 6.39 27.73 6.06
CA ARG A 48 5.37 28.64 5.52
C ARG A 48 5.00 29.77 6.49
N SER A 49 4.71 30.94 5.92
CA SER A 49 4.07 32.08 6.59
C SER A 49 2.89 32.56 5.74
N PRO A 50 1.67 32.77 6.29
CA PRO A 50 1.27 32.47 7.68
C PRO A 50 1.34 30.96 7.97
N ASP A 51 1.44 30.61 9.25
CA ASP A 51 1.57 29.20 9.66
C ASP A 51 0.30 28.39 9.33
N LEU A 52 0.48 27.16 8.89
CA LEU A 52 -0.63 26.30 8.44
C LEU A 52 -1.64 26.01 9.55
N TYR A 53 -1.18 25.91 10.80
CA TYR A 53 -2.03 25.50 11.91
C TYR A 53 -3.04 26.58 12.28
N SER A 54 -2.58 27.82 12.49
CA SER A 54 -3.45 28.96 12.81
C SER A 54 -4.33 29.38 11.64
N HIS A 55 -3.86 29.17 10.41
CA HIS A 55 -4.60 29.54 9.20
C HIS A 55 -5.77 28.58 8.89
N ILE A 56 -5.62 27.29 9.22
CA ILE A 56 -6.62 26.26 8.88
C ILE A 56 -7.51 25.92 10.08
N ILE A 57 -6.94 25.83 11.28
CA ILE A 57 -7.65 25.32 12.46
C ILE A 57 -8.29 26.48 13.24
N PRO A 58 -9.61 26.44 13.50
CA PRO A 58 -10.32 27.46 14.28
C PRO A 58 -9.65 27.74 15.63
N GLN A 59 -9.71 28.99 16.09
CA GLN A 59 -9.07 29.38 17.35
C GLN A 59 -9.59 28.57 18.55
N SER A 60 -10.91 28.36 18.63
CA SER A 60 -11.56 27.54 19.66
C SER A 60 -10.96 26.12 19.75
N TRP A 61 -10.70 25.50 18.59
CA TRP A 61 -10.11 24.16 18.54
C TRP A 61 -8.66 24.18 19.00
N ARG A 62 -7.87 25.17 18.56
CA ARG A 62 -6.45 25.29 18.93
C ARG A 62 -6.28 25.47 20.44
N GLU A 63 -7.10 26.33 21.05
CA GLU A 63 -7.10 26.56 22.50
C GLU A 63 -7.48 25.28 23.27
N TRP A 64 -8.45 24.54 22.77
CA TRP A 64 -8.84 23.25 23.34
C TRP A 64 -7.71 22.21 23.21
N PHE A 65 -7.20 21.98 21.99
CA PHE A 65 -6.13 21.02 21.71
C PHE A 65 -4.86 21.30 22.52
N LYS A 66 -4.51 22.57 22.73
CA LYS A 66 -3.33 22.97 23.51
C LYS A 66 -3.29 22.29 24.88
N ASN A 67 -4.43 22.12 25.52
CA ASN A 67 -4.53 21.60 26.89
C ASN A 67 -4.93 20.12 26.98
N ARG A 68 -5.00 19.37 25.87
CA ARG A 68 -5.44 17.95 25.84
C ARG A 68 -4.32 16.98 25.49
N ASP A 69 -4.32 15.77 26.05
CA ASP A 69 -3.35 14.76 25.63
C ASP A 69 -3.59 14.34 24.17
N MET A 70 -2.53 13.94 23.47
CA MET A 70 -2.64 13.54 22.07
C MET A 70 -3.50 12.27 21.89
N MET A 71 -3.46 11.33 22.83
CA MET A 71 -4.29 10.14 22.78
C MET A 71 -5.75 10.45 23.08
N ASP A 72 -6.03 11.40 23.97
CA ASP A 72 -7.39 11.90 24.17
C ASP A 72 -7.94 12.49 22.87
N ILE A 73 -7.14 13.31 22.17
CA ILE A 73 -7.54 13.88 20.87
C ILE A 73 -7.83 12.76 19.85
N LEU A 74 -6.95 11.77 19.74
CA LEU A 74 -7.15 10.63 18.84
C LEU A 74 -8.39 9.81 19.19
N ASP A 75 -8.63 9.56 20.47
CA ASP A 75 -9.84 8.87 20.94
C ASP A 75 -11.09 9.66 20.63
N LEU A 76 -11.09 10.99 20.85
CA LEU A 76 -12.22 11.85 20.49
C LEU A 76 -12.51 11.79 18.99
N LEU A 77 -11.47 11.86 18.13
CA LEU A 77 -11.67 11.81 16.69
C LEU A 77 -12.26 10.47 16.24
N MET A 78 -11.85 9.35 16.83
CA MET A 78 -12.10 8.02 16.25
C MET A 78 -13.00 7.09 17.05
N ARG A 79 -12.95 7.12 18.38
CA ARG A 79 -13.47 6.04 19.24
C ARG A 79 -14.55 6.49 20.21
N GLU A 80 -14.48 7.75 20.65
CA GLU A 80 -15.34 8.29 21.68
C GLU A 80 -16.79 8.38 21.19
N ASP A 81 -17.76 8.00 22.03
CA ASP A 81 -19.19 8.12 21.72
C ASP A 81 -19.64 9.58 21.84
N LEU A 82 -19.95 10.22 20.72
CA LEU A 82 -20.25 11.65 20.70
C LEU A 82 -21.63 11.98 21.29
N ARG A 83 -22.51 10.99 21.52
CA ARG A 83 -23.84 11.21 22.13
C ARG A 83 -23.75 11.69 23.57
N GLN A 84 -22.64 11.39 24.25
CA GLN A 84 -22.38 11.89 25.61
C GLN A 84 -22.33 13.43 25.67
N PHE A 85 -22.10 14.08 24.54
CA PHE A 85 -22.07 15.54 24.43
C PHE A 85 -23.41 16.17 24.01
N ALA A 86 -24.41 15.38 23.61
CA ALA A 86 -25.69 15.88 23.07
C ALA A 86 -26.72 16.30 24.13
N GLN A 87 -26.54 15.85 25.39
CA GLN A 87 -27.48 16.11 26.51
C GLN A 87 -26.84 16.97 27.60
N ILE A 88 -26.01 17.95 27.20
CA ILE A 88 -25.34 18.83 28.15
C ILE A 88 -26.18 20.09 28.32
N ASP A 89 -27.03 20.08 29.36
CA ASP A 89 -27.64 21.31 29.85
C ASP A 89 -26.54 22.27 30.37
N ALA A 90 -26.71 23.56 30.09
CA ALA A 90 -25.76 24.64 30.39
C ALA A 90 -25.45 24.83 31.90
N GLU A 91 -26.08 24.07 32.80
CA GLU A 91 -26.00 24.23 34.25
C GLU A 91 -25.05 23.26 34.96
N THR A 92 -24.38 22.32 34.25
CA THR A 92 -23.39 21.43 34.89
C THR A 92 -21.96 21.70 34.44
N ASP A 93 -21.06 21.96 35.40
CA ASP A 93 -19.59 22.04 35.30
C ASP A 93 -18.99 20.68 34.90
N LYS A 94 -19.41 20.15 33.74
CA LYS A 94 -18.94 18.85 33.26
C LYS A 94 -17.62 19.01 32.53
N THR A 95 -16.67 18.21 32.98
CA THR A 95 -15.36 18.06 32.36
C THR A 95 -15.32 16.75 31.56
N TRP A 96 -14.57 16.73 30.46
CA TRP A 96 -14.25 15.51 29.72
C TRP A 96 -12.75 15.22 29.91
N ARG A 97 -12.45 14.04 30.47
CA ARG A 97 -11.08 13.59 30.81
C ARG A 97 -10.26 14.68 31.53
N ASN A 98 -10.79 15.22 32.64
CA ASN A 98 -10.17 16.28 33.45
C ASN A 98 -9.86 17.57 32.65
N GLY A 99 -10.73 17.94 31.70
CA GLY A 99 -10.61 19.17 30.92
C GLY A 99 -11.97 19.68 30.42
N PRO A 100 -11.99 20.84 29.75
CA PRO A 100 -13.21 21.34 29.13
C PRO A 100 -13.71 20.37 28.05
N ILE A 101 -15.02 20.33 27.86
CA ILE A 101 -15.62 19.59 26.74
C ILE A 101 -15.10 20.12 25.39
N PRO A 102 -15.08 19.29 24.34
CA PRO A 102 -14.68 19.74 23.00
C PRO A 102 -15.62 20.83 22.46
N PRO A 103 -15.12 21.77 21.63
CA PRO A 103 -15.97 22.75 20.95
C PRO A 103 -17.08 22.10 20.11
N GLU A 104 -18.28 22.69 20.07
CA GLU A 104 -19.44 22.11 19.37
C GLU A 104 -19.19 21.98 17.85
N ASP A 105 -18.52 22.96 17.25
CA ASP A 105 -18.16 22.91 15.82
C ASP A 105 -17.10 21.83 15.51
N LEU A 106 -16.21 21.51 16.46
CA LEU A 106 -15.33 20.34 16.37
C LEU A 106 -16.13 19.05 16.44
N LEU A 107 -17.06 18.93 17.40
CA LEU A 107 -17.93 17.77 17.51
C LEU A 107 -18.76 17.57 16.25
N GLN A 108 -19.30 18.65 15.67
CA GLN A 108 -20.03 18.58 14.41
C GLN A 108 -19.14 18.11 13.26
N TYR A 109 -17.93 18.65 13.11
CA TYR A 109 -17.01 18.18 12.08
C TYR A 109 -16.65 16.69 12.23
N ILE A 110 -16.46 16.21 13.47
CA ILE A 110 -16.19 14.79 13.74
C ILE A 110 -17.41 13.94 13.37
N LYS A 111 -18.63 14.38 13.73
CA LYS A 111 -19.88 13.71 13.31
C LYS A 111 -19.95 13.64 11.78
N ASP A 112 -19.79 14.77 11.09
CA ASP A 112 -19.84 14.86 9.64
C ASP A 112 -18.82 13.89 9.00
N VAL A 113 -17.57 13.86 9.48
CA VAL A 113 -16.58 12.91 8.94
C VAL A 113 -17.00 11.46 9.19
N ARG A 114 -17.40 11.10 10.42
CA ARG A 114 -17.75 9.72 10.81
C ARG A 114 -18.97 9.18 10.06
N THR A 115 -19.98 10.00 9.86
CA THR A 115 -21.19 9.66 9.07
C THR A 115 -20.85 9.38 7.60
N HIS A 116 -19.71 9.85 7.09
CA HIS A 116 -19.26 9.58 5.72
C HIS A 116 -18.17 8.50 5.63
N LEU A 117 -17.99 7.69 6.67
CA LEU A 117 -17.09 6.53 6.64
C LEU A 117 -17.89 5.25 6.40
N LEU A 118 -17.50 4.50 5.36
CA LEU A 118 -18.00 3.14 5.17
C LEU A 118 -17.63 2.25 6.37
N ALA A 119 -18.61 1.51 6.89
CA ALA A 119 -18.46 0.62 8.03
C ALA A 119 -17.43 -0.48 7.76
N ARG A 120 -16.68 -0.85 8.80
CA ARG A 120 -15.49 -1.72 8.69
C ARG A 120 -15.56 -2.97 9.54
N ASP A 121 -16.64 -3.13 10.30
CA ASP A 121 -16.82 -4.22 11.25
C ASP A 121 -16.78 -5.58 10.54
N PHE A 122 -16.04 -6.52 11.13
CA PHE A 122 -15.92 -7.88 10.63
C PHE A 122 -16.08 -8.89 11.78
N PRO A 123 -16.98 -9.89 11.66
CA PRO A 123 -17.91 -10.08 10.56
C PRO A 123 -18.94 -8.93 10.46
N PRO A 124 -19.50 -8.64 9.27
CA PRO A 124 -20.47 -7.56 9.13
C PRO A 124 -21.66 -7.73 10.09
N PRO A 125 -22.15 -6.67 10.74
CA PRO A 125 -23.30 -6.75 11.65
C PRO A 125 -24.51 -7.37 10.95
N GLY A 126 -25.22 -8.28 11.63
CA GLY A 126 -26.40 -8.95 11.06
C GLY A 126 -26.12 -10.07 10.05
N SER A 127 -24.86 -10.28 9.61
CA SER A 127 -24.52 -11.30 8.59
C SER A 127 -24.68 -12.76 9.04
N GLY A 128 -24.86 -13.02 10.33
CA GLY A 128 -24.88 -14.38 10.90
C GLY A 128 -23.53 -15.12 10.85
N LEU A 129 -22.49 -14.53 10.27
CA LEU A 129 -21.14 -15.08 10.21
C LEU A 129 -20.49 -15.05 11.60
N LYS A 130 -19.88 -16.16 12.00
CA LYS A 130 -19.08 -16.26 13.23
C LYS A 130 -17.60 -16.21 12.90
N LEU A 131 -16.80 -15.63 13.79
CA LEU A 131 -15.33 -15.70 13.71
C LEU A 131 -14.89 -17.17 13.76
N GLN A 132 -14.18 -17.61 12.73
CA GLN A 132 -13.70 -18.98 12.62
C GLN A 132 -12.18 -19.02 12.85
N LYS A 133 -11.70 -20.03 13.59
CA LYS A 133 -10.26 -20.30 13.73
C LYS A 133 -9.63 -20.52 12.36
N PRO A 134 -8.40 -20.07 12.08
CA PRO A 134 -7.79 -20.21 10.76
C PRO A 134 -7.87 -21.64 10.19
N ALA A 135 -8.31 -21.77 8.94
CA ALA A 135 -8.39 -23.05 8.23
C ALA A 135 -7.10 -23.33 7.45
N ILE A 136 -6.30 -22.29 7.18
CA ILE A 136 -5.06 -22.43 6.43
C ILE A 136 -4.03 -23.28 7.21
N SER A 137 -3.51 -24.30 6.54
CA SER A 137 -2.53 -25.19 7.14
C SER A 137 -1.20 -24.46 7.40
N ARG A 138 -0.45 -24.90 8.43
CA ARG A 138 0.84 -24.30 8.79
C ARG A 138 1.87 -24.32 7.65
N HIS A 139 1.83 -25.34 6.79
CA HIS A 139 2.76 -25.45 5.66
C HIS A 139 2.37 -24.53 4.49
N VAL A 140 1.07 -24.28 4.28
CA VAL A 140 0.59 -23.30 3.29
C VAL A 140 0.85 -21.87 3.78
N ALA A 141 0.70 -21.60 5.08
CA ALA A 141 0.96 -20.30 5.70
C ALA A 141 2.46 -19.92 5.78
N MET A 142 3.36 -20.74 5.24
CA MET A 142 4.79 -20.50 5.30
C MET A 142 5.17 -19.17 4.64
N GLY A 143 6.01 -18.37 5.31
CA GLY A 143 6.43 -17.05 4.84
C GLY A 143 5.45 -15.91 5.15
N MET A 144 4.23 -16.21 5.58
CA MET A 144 3.23 -15.20 5.92
C MET A 144 3.42 -14.68 7.35
N LYS A 145 3.40 -13.35 7.52
CA LYS A 145 3.23 -12.71 8.83
C LYS A 145 1.79 -12.88 9.32
N VAL A 146 1.54 -12.71 10.62
CA VAL A 146 0.20 -12.83 11.25
C VAL A 146 -0.89 -12.07 10.47
N LYS A 147 -0.62 -10.80 10.12
CA LYS A 147 -1.52 -9.99 9.27
C LYS A 147 -1.83 -10.66 7.92
N LYS A 148 -0.81 -11.20 7.24
CA LYS A 148 -0.97 -11.81 5.92
C LYS A 148 -1.75 -13.12 6.01
N VAL A 149 -1.51 -13.94 7.05
CA VAL A 149 -2.30 -15.13 7.33
C VAL A 149 -3.77 -14.78 7.52
N HIS A 150 -4.04 -13.75 8.32
CA HIS A 150 -5.41 -13.28 8.59
C HIS A 150 -6.15 -12.83 7.33
N GLU A 151 -5.51 -12.04 6.47
CA GLU A 151 -6.10 -11.60 5.20
C GLU A 151 -6.38 -12.77 4.26
N VAL A 152 -5.38 -13.64 4.06
CA VAL A 152 -5.45 -14.75 3.11
C VAL A 152 -6.49 -15.79 3.54
N ASP A 153 -6.53 -16.13 4.83
CA ASP A 153 -7.47 -17.12 5.36
C ASP A 153 -8.92 -16.65 5.22
N ASN A 154 -9.24 -15.43 5.66
CA ASN A 154 -10.60 -14.92 5.58
C ASN A 154 -11.04 -14.66 4.14
N PHE A 155 -10.15 -14.12 3.29
CA PHE A 155 -10.50 -13.89 1.89
C PHE A 155 -10.62 -15.19 1.09
N ALA A 156 -9.82 -16.22 1.38
CA ALA A 156 -9.99 -17.53 0.75
C ALA A 156 -11.36 -18.16 1.08
N ARG A 157 -11.80 -18.07 2.35
CA ARG A 157 -13.15 -18.49 2.76
C ARG A 157 -14.26 -17.70 2.07
N TYR A 158 -14.04 -16.39 1.96
CA TYR A 158 -14.97 -15.50 1.30
C TYR A 158 -15.18 -15.90 -0.16
N ILE A 159 -14.09 -16.08 -0.90
CA ILE A 159 -14.12 -16.49 -2.31
C ILE A 159 -14.75 -17.88 -2.46
N ASP A 160 -14.38 -18.84 -1.61
CA ASP A 160 -14.98 -20.18 -1.67
C ASP A 160 -16.49 -20.13 -1.49
N ARG A 161 -16.97 -19.47 -0.45
CA ARG A 161 -18.40 -19.25 -0.19
C ARG A 161 -19.09 -18.57 -1.38
N LEU A 162 -18.50 -17.49 -1.90
CA LEU A 162 -19.07 -16.73 -3.01
C LEU A 162 -19.18 -17.58 -4.28
N THR A 163 -18.16 -18.38 -4.61
CA THR A 163 -18.23 -19.29 -5.76
C THR A 163 -19.31 -20.35 -5.60
N SER A 164 -19.49 -20.91 -4.39
CA SER A 164 -20.57 -21.86 -4.10
C SER A 164 -21.95 -21.22 -4.14
N GLU A 165 -22.09 -19.98 -3.67
CA GLU A 165 -23.34 -19.22 -3.75
C GLU A 165 -23.75 -18.97 -5.21
N ILE A 166 -22.81 -18.57 -6.07
CA ILE A 166 -23.03 -18.39 -7.52
C ILE A 166 -23.49 -19.69 -8.18
N GLU A 167 -22.84 -20.82 -7.89
CA GLU A 167 -23.25 -22.12 -8.42
C GLU A 167 -24.66 -22.50 -7.92
N SER A 168 -24.96 -22.27 -6.64
CA SER A 168 -26.25 -22.59 -6.05
C SER A 168 -27.42 -21.75 -6.58
N SER A 169 -27.15 -20.58 -7.16
CA SER A 169 -28.18 -19.72 -7.78
C SER A 169 -28.57 -20.16 -9.19
N GLY A 170 -28.00 -21.26 -9.69
CA GLY A 170 -28.26 -21.77 -11.04
C GLY A 170 -27.42 -21.10 -12.14
N LYS A 171 -26.50 -20.20 -11.80
CA LYS A 171 -25.52 -19.65 -12.75
C LYS A 171 -24.45 -20.70 -13.07
N ARG A 172 -23.73 -20.50 -14.19
CA ARG A 172 -22.62 -21.39 -14.54
C ARG A 172 -21.57 -21.40 -13.42
N PRO A 173 -21.07 -22.57 -12.99
CA PRO A 173 -20.04 -22.65 -11.97
C PRO A 173 -18.76 -21.91 -12.40
N ILE A 174 -18.13 -21.21 -11.47
CA ILE A 174 -16.82 -20.61 -11.70
C ILE A 174 -15.78 -21.73 -11.77
N SER A 175 -15.18 -21.93 -12.94
CA SER A 175 -14.17 -22.96 -13.18
C SER A 175 -12.76 -22.51 -12.80
N HIS A 176 -12.45 -21.21 -12.90
CA HIS A 176 -11.11 -20.66 -12.64
C HIS A 176 -11.17 -19.35 -11.85
N LEU A 177 -10.16 -19.11 -11.02
CA LEU A 177 -9.94 -17.85 -10.32
C LEU A 177 -8.71 -17.16 -10.90
N VAL A 178 -8.86 -15.94 -11.41
CA VAL A 178 -7.74 -15.15 -11.96
C VAL A 178 -7.26 -14.18 -10.90
N ASP A 179 -6.09 -14.42 -10.32
CA ASP A 179 -5.51 -13.61 -9.24
C ASP A 179 -4.63 -12.49 -9.80
N PHE A 180 -5.15 -11.26 -9.74
CA PHE A 180 -4.47 -10.07 -10.23
C PHE A 180 -3.38 -9.59 -9.28
N GLY A 181 -2.17 -9.39 -9.81
CA GLY A 181 -1.05 -8.92 -9.00
C GLY A 181 -0.67 -9.93 -7.93
N SER A 182 -0.67 -11.21 -8.30
CA SER A 182 -0.51 -12.35 -7.38
C SER A 182 0.77 -12.28 -6.54
N GLY A 183 1.82 -11.60 -6.99
CA GLY A 183 3.04 -11.35 -6.21
C GLY A 183 3.71 -12.65 -5.79
N GLN A 184 3.69 -12.95 -4.48
CA GLN A 184 4.23 -14.20 -3.92
C GLN A 184 3.20 -15.37 -3.94
N ASN A 185 2.02 -15.14 -4.51
CA ASN A 185 0.93 -16.09 -4.66
C ASN A 185 0.51 -16.75 -3.33
N TYR A 186 0.32 -15.93 -2.29
CA TYR A 186 -0.16 -16.43 -1.00
C TYR A 186 -1.64 -16.83 -1.04
N LEU A 187 -2.47 -16.00 -1.68
CA LEU A 187 -3.91 -16.24 -1.83
C LEU A 187 -4.18 -17.42 -2.76
N GLY A 188 -3.62 -17.41 -3.97
CA GLY A 188 -3.81 -18.51 -4.92
C GLY A 188 -3.35 -19.86 -4.35
N ARG A 189 -2.21 -19.90 -3.65
CA ARG A 189 -1.77 -21.12 -2.95
C ARG A 189 -2.76 -21.61 -1.90
N ALA A 190 -3.34 -20.70 -1.12
CA ALA A 190 -4.34 -21.05 -0.11
C ALA A 190 -5.61 -21.62 -0.75
N LEU A 191 -6.08 -21.00 -1.83
CA LEU A 191 -7.27 -21.44 -2.57
C LEU A 191 -7.05 -22.74 -3.37
N ALA A 192 -5.84 -22.96 -3.89
CA ALA A 192 -5.51 -24.20 -4.61
C ALA A 192 -5.27 -25.39 -3.67
N ALA A 193 -4.85 -25.15 -2.43
CA ALA A 193 -4.66 -26.19 -1.43
C ALA A 193 -6.00 -26.65 -0.79
N PRO A 194 -6.03 -27.83 -0.16
CA PRO A 194 -7.16 -28.22 0.69
C PRO A 194 -7.40 -27.19 1.81
N PRO A 195 -8.67 -26.92 2.17
CA PRO A 195 -9.87 -27.64 1.75
C PRO A 195 -10.47 -27.19 0.40
N TYR A 196 -10.07 -26.05 -0.15
CA TYR A 196 -10.79 -25.39 -1.25
C TYR A 196 -10.54 -26.00 -2.64
N SER A 197 -9.31 -26.46 -2.90
CA SER A 197 -8.93 -27.16 -4.15
C SER A 197 -9.32 -26.44 -5.46
N LYS A 198 -9.28 -25.11 -5.49
CA LYS A 198 -9.66 -24.30 -6.67
C LYS A 198 -8.56 -24.27 -7.75
N HIS A 199 -8.92 -23.89 -8.96
CA HIS A 199 -7.99 -23.69 -10.07
C HIS A 199 -7.66 -22.21 -10.24
N ILE A 200 -6.39 -21.85 -10.09
CA ILE A 200 -5.92 -20.46 -10.04
C ILE A 200 -5.08 -20.14 -11.27
N VAL A 201 -5.34 -18.98 -11.86
CA VAL A 201 -4.47 -18.33 -12.85
C VAL A 201 -3.82 -17.13 -12.15
N ALA A 202 -2.59 -17.30 -11.69
CA ALA A 202 -1.82 -16.28 -10.99
C ALA A 202 -1.13 -15.36 -12.00
N VAL A 203 -1.66 -14.14 -12.14
CA VAL A 203 -1.14 -13.14 -13.08
C VAL A 203 -0.14 -12.24 -12.35
N GLU A 204 1.07 -12.12 -12.88
CA GLU A 204 2.12 -11.28 -12.31
C GLU A 204 2.99 -10.68 -13.41
N SER A 205 3.29 -9.39 -13.28
CA SER A 205 4.07 -8.63 -14.25
C SER A 205 5.58 -8.88 -14.21
N LYS A 206 6.11 -9.36 -13.06
CA LYS A 206 7.54 -9.48 -12.81
C LYS A 206 7.95 -10.94 -12.66
N GLN A 207 8.78 -11.43 -13.58
CA GLN A 207 9.26 -12.81 -13.58
C GLN A 207 9.90 -13.27 -12.26
N HIS A 208 10.67 -12.41 -11.57
CA HIS A 208 11.30 -12.79 -10.30
C HIS A 208 10.28 -13.04 -9.17
N ASN A 209 9.12 -12.38 -9.19
CA ASN A 209 8.04 -12.64 -8.24
C ASN A 209 7.44 -14.02 -8.49
N ILE A 210 7.21 -14.36 -9.76
CA ILE A 210 6.74 -15.69 -10.19
C ILE A 210 7.71 -16.78 -9.73
N GLU A 211 9.02 -16.60 -9.93
CA GLU A 211 10.03 -17.55 -9.46
C GLU A 211 10.04 -17.70 -7.94
N GLY A 212 9.89 -16.58 -7.21
CA GLY A 212 9.73 -16.57 -5.76
C GLY A 212 8.50 -17.39 -5.31
N ALA A 213 7.36 -17.17 -5.96
CA ALA A 213 6.11 -17.88 -5.67
C ALA A 213 6.24 -19.41 -5.88
N LYS A 214 6.84 -19.82 -7.01
CA LYS A 214 7.12 -21.24 -7.32
C LYS A 214 8.03 -21.88 -6.27
N ASN A 215 9.06 -21.18 -5.82
CA ASN A 215 9.95 -21.67 -4.76
C ASN A 215 9.18 -21.87 -3.44
N MET A 216 8.26 -20.98 -3.12
CA MET A 216 7.39 -21.14 -1.96
C MET A 216 6.49 -22.37 -2.07
N ASP A 217 6.01 -22.73 -3.27
CA ASP A 217 5.15 -23.93 -3.48
C ASP A 217 5.89 -25.22 -3.12
N VAL A 218 7.17 -25.28 -3.49
CA VAL A 218 8.07 -26.38 -3.11
C VAL A 218 8.32 -26.38 -1.60
N LEU A 219 8.54 -25.21 -0.98
CA LEU A 219 8.77 -25.11 0.47
C LEU A 219 7.52 -25.47 1.29
N ALA A 220 6.34 -25.12 0.79
CA ALA A 220 5.05 -25.50 1.35
C ALA A 220 4.71 -26.99 1.16
N LYS A 221 5.55 -27.75 0.46
CA LYS A 221 5.37 -29.18 0.14
C LYS A 221 4.12 -29.48 -0.70
N LEU A 222 3.65 -28.49 -1.46
CA LEU A 222 2.51 -28.65 -2.39
C LEU A 222 2.96 -29.22 -3.73
N VAL A 223 4.23 -28.99 -4.06
CA VAL A 223 4.91 -29.50 -5.25
C VAL A 223 6.17 -30.28 -4.83
N PRO A 224 6.44 -31.45 -5.42
CA PRO A 224 7.63 -32.23 -5.08
C PRO A 224 8.91 -31.45 -5.41
N LYS A 225 9.84 -31.47 -4.45
CA LYS A 225 11.17 -30.87 -4.66
C LYS A 225 11.94 -31.68 -5.71
N GLN A 226 12.33 -31.04 -6.81
CA GLN A 226 13.21 -31.66 -7.79
C GLN A 226 14.54 -32.03 -7.12
N LEU A 227 14.81 -33.33 -7.04
CA LEU A 227 16.05 -33.88 -6.50
C LEU A 227 17.16 -33.70 -7.55
N VAL A 228 17.92 -32.61 -7.45
CA VAL A 228 19.11 -32.45 -8.29
C VAL A 228 20.27 -33.22 -7.66
N MET A 229 20.59 -34.38 -8.23
CA MET A 229 21.77 -35.16 -7.87
C MET A 229 23.02 -34.39 -8.31
N ARG A 230 23.80 -33.91 -7.34
CA ARG A 230 25.04 -33.15 -7.61
C ARG A 230 26.20 -33.78 -6.86
N ASN A 231 27.35 -33.90 -7.51
CA ASN A 231 28.58 -34.27 -6.83
C ASN A 231 28.93 -33.20 -5.79
N LYS A 232 28.75 -33.54 -4.52
CA LYS A 232 28.91 -32.63 -3.37
C LYS A 232 30.31 -31.99 -3.32
N LYS A 233 31.35 -32.69 -3.78
CA LYS A 233 32.75 -32.24 -3.76
C LYS A 233 33.00 -31.17 -4.83
N GLU A 234 32.51 -31.39 -6.06
CA GLU A 234 32.63 -30.43 -7.15
C GLU A 234 31.72 -29.21 -6.97
N TYR A 235 30.50 -29.40 -6.48
CA TYR A 235 29.58 -28.29 -6.22
C TYR A 235 30.14 -27.34 -5.14
N ARG A 236 30.73 -27.88 -4.07
CA ARG A 236 31.41 -27.09 -3.03
C ARG A 236 32.69 -26.43 -3.54
N ALA A 237 33.41 -27.07 -4.47
CA ALA A 237 34.58 -26.48 -5.11
C ALA A 237 34.19 -25.29 -6.03
N LYS A 238 33.07 -25.39 -6.74
CA LYS A 238 32.56 -24.34 -7.65
C LYS A 238 31.84 -23.19 -6.93
N THR A 239 31.13 -23.44 -5.83
CA THR A 239 30.33 -22.41 -5.12
C THR A 239 31.05 -21.73 -3.95
N GLY A 240 32.30 -22.11 -3.65
CA GLY A 240 33.14 -21.43 -2.64
C GLY A 240 32.69 -21.59 -1.17
N LYS A 241 31.53 -22.20 -0.89
CA LYS A 241 30.94 -22.34 0.47
C LYS A 241 31.68 -23.32 1.42
N GLY A 242 32.96 -23.60 1.18
CA GLY A 242 33.71 -24.66 1.88
C GLY A 242 35.04 -24.29 2.53
N LYS A 243 35.53 -23.04 2.46
CA LYS A 243 36.80 -22.66 3.09
C LYS A 243 36.63 -21.58 4.16
N ARG A 244 36.26 -21.99 5.38
CA ARG A 244 36.76 -21.34 6.59
C ARG A 244 37.90 -22.20 7.13
N LYS A 245 39.14 -21.86 6.77
CA LYS A 245 40.33 -22.42 7.43
C LYS A 245 40.47 -21.71 8.78
N GLY A 246 40.17 -22.42 9.87
CA GLY A 246 40.62 -22.01 11.19
C GLY A 246 42.13 -22.14 11.24
N GLN A 247 42.82 -21.03 11.52
CA GLN A 247 44.18 -21.09 12.05
C GLN A 247 44.07 -21.49 13.51
N ASN A 248 44.73 -22.57 13.91
CA ASN A 248 45.24 -22.63 15.27
C ASN A 248 46.63 -23.29 15.26
N SER A 249 47.57 -22.53 15.81
CA SER A 249 48.96 -22.85 16.11
C SER A 249 49.06 -23.99 17.13
N GLY A 250 50.11 -24.81 16.99
CA GLY A 250 50.29 -26.07 17.72
C GLY A 250 51.05 -25.98 19.06
N LEU A 251 51.53 -27.19 19.44
CA LEU A 251 52.31 -27.62 20.63
C LEU A 251 51.42 -27.93 21.85
N ASN A 252 51.43 -29.08 22.53
CA ASN A 252 52.20 -30.34 22.61
C ASN A 252 51.17 -31.43 23.01
N GLY A 253 51.23 -32.74 22.76
CA GLY A 253 52.33 -33.69 22.79
C GLY A 253 52.05 -34.75 23.89
N ILE A 254 51.97 -36.02 23.49
CA ILE A 254 52.09 -37.30 24.25
C ILE A 254 50.83 -38.21 24.33
N SER A 255 51.04 -39.38 23.72
CA SER A 255 50.48 -40.77 23.74
C SER A 255 49.48 -41.18 24.85
N SER A 256 48.72 -42.28 24.82
CA SER A 256 48.63 -43.51 23.99
C SER A 256 47.43 -44.34 24.50
N ALA A 257 46.85 -45.16 23.60
CA ALA A 257 46.24 -46.49 23.79
C ALA A 257 44.95 -46.69 24.64
N ASP A 258 43.95 -47.24 23.94
CA ASP A 258 43.09 -48.41 24.25
C ASP A 258 42.42 -48.58 25.63
N ILE A 259 41.10 -48.80 25.64
CA ILE A 259 40.43 -50.07 26.02
C ILE A 259 38.90 -49.92 26.03
N ASN A 260 38.24 -51.01 25.61
CA ASN A 260 36.81 -51.29 25.47
C ASN A 260 36.02 -51.48 26.79
N ASP A 261 34.72 -51.74 26.59
CA ASP A 261 33.73 -52.46 27.41
C ASP A 261 32.84 -51.56 28.30
N ASP A 262 31.55 -51.35 27.98
CA ASP A 262 30.38 -52.26 27.84
C ASP A 262 29.70 -52.57 29.19
N ALA A 263 28.37 -52.75 29.10
CA ALA A 263 27.44 -53.33 30.09
C ALA A 263 26.53 -52.39 30.93
N THR A 264 25.26 -52.34 30.48
CA THR A 264 23.99 -52.65 31.21
C THR A 264 23.67 -51.92 32.53
N SER A 265 22.71 -51.00 32.55
CA SER A 265 21.23 -51.19 32.61
C SER A 265 20.68 -51.56 33.99
N THR A 266 19.92 -50.65 34.60
CA THR A 266 18.64 -51.00 35.24
C THR A 266 17.73 -49.78 35.38
N GLU A 267 16.49 -50.00 34.97
CA GLU A 267 15.32 -49.13 35.00
C GLU A 267 14.81 -48.87 36.42
N GLN A 268 14.03 -47.79 36.60
CA GLN A 268 12.58 -47.86 36.90
C GLN A 268 12.00 -46.41 36.91
N VAL A 269 11.08 -46.02 36.02
CA VAL A 269 9.63 -46.37 35.93
C VAL A 269 8.85 -45.54 36.98
N ILE A 270 8.17 -44.44 36.62
CA ILE A 270 6.73 -44.26 36.29
C ILE A 270 6.38 -42.88 36.91
N ASP A 271 5.45 -42.03 36.48
CA ASP A 271 4.50 -41.91 35.38
C ASP A 271 3.78 -40.55 35.62
N HIS A 272 3.04 -40.11 34.60
CA HIS A 272 2.26 -38.89 34.37
C HIS A 272 1.42 -38.31 35.54
N THR A 273 0.84 -37.10 35.56
CA THR A 273 0.15 -36.29 34.52
C THR A 273 -0.38 -35.00 35.20
N GLU A 274 -0.45 -33.90 34.44
CA GLU A 274 -1.45 -32.78 34.49
C GLU A 274 -1.57 -31.95 35.80
N THR A 275 -1.94 -30.66 35.82
CA THR A 275 -2.99 -29.94 35.08
C THR A 275 -2.81 -28.42 35.23
N TRP A 276 -3.37 -27.66 34.30
CA TRP A 276 -3.50 -26.20 34.27
C TRP A 276 -4.61 -25.67 35.20
N ILE A 277 -4.41 -24.50 35.82
CA ILE A 277 -5.48 -23.66 36.42
C ILE A 277 -5.17 -22.16 36.16
N GLU A 278 -6.21 -21.42 35.76
CA GLU A 278 -6.29 -19.96 35.56
C GLU A 278 -6.44 -19.15 36.86
N GLY A 279 -6.07 -17.86 36.85
CA GLY A 279 -6.56 -16.87 37.83
C GLY A 279 -5.57 -15.74 38.13
N GLY A 280 -5.93 -14.48 37.83
CA GLY A 280 -5.02 -13.31 37.83
C GLY A 280 -4.89 -12.51 39.13
N SER A 281 -4.05 -11.46 39.08
CA SER A 281 -4.21 -10.11 39.67
C SER A 281 -2.86 -9.35 39.81
N SER A 282 -2.94 -8.04 39.53
CA SER A 282 -2.17 -6.88 40.05
C SER A 282 -0.63 -6.86 40.17
N LEU A 283 -0.06 -5.87 39.44
CA LEU A 283 1.13 -4.98 39.64
C LEU A 283 1.81 -4.89 41.03
N PRO A 284 2.95 -4.18 41.18
CA PRO A 284 4.09 -3.91 40.29
C PRO A 284 5.43 -4.27 40.99
N LEU A 285 6.60 -4.22 40.32
CA LEU A 285 7.88 -3.80 40.95
C LEU A 285 9.05 -3.77 39.94
N GLU A 286 9.98 -2.89 40.29
CA GLU A 286 11.00 -2.22 39.48
C GLU A 286 12.18 -3.06 38.99
N GLU A 287 12.86 -2.46 38.03
CA GLU A 287 14.13 -2.82 37.42
C GLU A 287 15.25 -3.17 38.41
N SER A 288 16.06 -4.16 38.06
CA SER A 288 17.51 -4.05 38.29
C SER A 288 18.29 -4.69 37.14
N TYR A 289 19.09 -3.85 36.47
CA TYR A 289 20.05 -4.18 35.45
C TYR A 289 21.24 -4.97 36.02
N ARG A 290 21.67 -6.03 35.33
CA ARG A 290 23.11 -6.38 35.26
C ARG A 290 23.47 -7.14 33.99
N GLU A 291 24.47 -6.60 33.31
CA GLU A 291 25.03 -7.01 32.03
C GLU A 291 25.63 -8.43 32.02
N SER A 292 25.49 -9.13 30.89
CA SER A 292 26.53 -10.06 30.42
C SER A 292 26.63 -10.05 28.90
N LYS A 293 27.80 -9.64 28.41
CA LYS A 293 28.22 -9.57 27.00
C LYS A 293 28.48 -10.96 26.43
N THR A 294 27.99 -11.24 25.21
CA THR A 294 28.65 -12.14 24.23
C THR A 294 28.16 -11.87 22.78
N PRO A 295 28.91 -12.26 21.74
CA PRO A 295 29.10 -11.48 20.52
C PRO A 295 28.22 -11.84 19.30
N ARG A 296 28.13 -10.87 18.39
CA ARG A 296 27.50 -10.86 17.06
C ARG A 296 28.08 -11.93 16.11
N VAL A 297 27.23 -12.61 15.31
CA VAL A 297 27.28 -12.75 13.84
C VAL A 297 25.97 -13.39 13.35
N GLY A 298 25.29 -12.77 12.38
CA GLY A 298 24.22 -13.40 11.59
C GLY A 298 23.18 -12.40 11.09
N ALA A 299 23.41 -11.85 9.90
CA ALA A 299 22.55 -10.86 9.27
C ALA A 299 21.22 -11.46 8.80
N ASP A 300 20.12 -10.99 9.37
CA ASP A 300 18.76 -11.19 8.86
C ASP A 300 18.38 -10.01 7.96
N CYS A 301 17.94 -10.35 6.75
CA CYS A 301 17.44 -9.42 5.75
C CYS A 301 16.07 -8.89 6.20
N VAL A 302 15.95 -7.58 6.32
CA VAL A 302 14.70 -6.88 6.64
C VAL A 302 14.36 -5.90 5.53
N ASP A 303 13.09 -5.95 5.17
CA ASP A 303 12.27 -4.96 4.47
C ASP A 303 12.35 -4.89 2.94
N GLY A 304 11.15 -5.06 2.37
CA GLY A 304 10.86 -4.94 0.96
C GLY A 304 10.95 -3.49 0.51
N ASP A 305 11.77 -3.28 -0.51
CA ASP A 305 11.77 -2.07 -1.30
C ASP A 305 11.73 -2.50 -2.77
N CYS A 306 10.65 -2.12 -3.45
CA CYS A 306 10.53 -2.26 -4.89
C CYS A 306 11.24 -1.06 -5.53
N THR A 307 12.52 -1.19 -5.87
CA THR A 307 13.24 -0.20 -6.69
C THR A 307 13.19 -0.55 -8.17
N PRO A 308 12.90 0.39 -9.09
CA PRO A 308 13.19 0.23 -10.51
C PRO A 308 14.69 0.44 -10.74
N VAL A 309 15.35 -0.54 -11.37
CA VAL A 309 16.77 -0.44 -11.74
C VAL A 309 16.86 0.22 -13.12
N ALA A 310 17.56 1.36 -13.18
CA ALA A 310 17.95 2.01 -14.43
C ALA A 310 19.00 1.16 -15.16
N SER A 311 18.79 0.91 -16.46
CA SER A 311 19.71 0.20 -17.33
C SER A 311 20.96 1.03 -17.60
N SER A 312 22.12 0.45 -17.32
CA SER A 312 23.44 1.00 -17.68
C SER A 312 23.63 0.98 -19.19
N GLN A 313 23.83 2.16 -19.81
CA GLN A 313 24.26 2.29 -21.20
C GLN A 313 25.77 2.03 -21.30
N SER A 314 26.14 1.05 -22.12
CA SER A 314 27.50 0.80 -22.57
C SER A 314 27.83 1.65 -23.79
N GLU A 315 28.97 2.33 -23.72
CA GLU A 315 29.58 3.20 -24.74
C GLU A 315 29.78 2.47 -26.09
N VAL A 316 29.43 3.13 -27.20
CA VAL A 316 29.93 2.78 -28.54
C VAL A 316 30.34 4.06 -29.27
N LYS A 317 31.56 4.01 -29.82
CA LYS A 317 32.27 5.06 -30.54
C LYS A 317 31.59 5.44 -31.86
N SER A 318 31.80 6.70 -32.22
CA SER A 318 31.50 7.35 -33.50
C SER A 318 32.19 6.67 -34.69
N ASP A 319 31.45 6.52 -35.79
CA ASP A 319 31.98 6.73 -37.14
C ASP A 319 30.85 7.26 -38.05
N GLN A 320 31.21 8.27 -38.85
CA GLN A 320 30.38 8.96 -39.84
C GLN A 320 30.31 8.12 -41.13
N ASP A 321 29.13 8.04 -41.75
CA ASP A 321 29.03 8.09 -43.22
C ASP A 321 27.59 8.37 -43.69
N ASP A 322 27.52 9.27 -44.66
CA ASP A 322 26.33 9.80 -45.34
C ASP A 322 25.66 8.77 -46.27
N ASN A 323 24.33 8.65 -46.22
CA ASN A 323 23.41 8.76 -47.37
C ASN A 323 21.94 8.45 -47.01
N PRO A 324 20.95 9.12 -47.64
CA PRO A 324 19.53 8.92 -47.35
C PRO A 324 18.94 7.80 -48.22
N VAL A 325 18.35 6.78 -47.60
CA VAL A 325 17.49 5.82 -48.31
C VAL A 325 16.17 5.67 -47.55
N ASP A 326 15.14 6.09 -48.26
CA ASP A 326 13.72 5.90 -48.00
C ASP A 326 13.39 4.44 -47.65
N ASN A 327 12.71 4.20 -46.53
CA ASN A 327 11.95 2.98 -46.35
C ASN A 327 10.91 3.12 -45.24
N GLN A 328 9.66 3.20 -45.71
CA GLN A 328 8.45 2.92 -44.95
C GLN A 328 8.53 1.53 -44.31
N HIS A 329 8.76 1.47 -43.01
CA HIS A 329 8.28 0.39 -42.15
C HIS A 329 8.15 0.92 -40.71
N PRO A 330 6.99 0.79 -40.04
CA PRO A 330 6.87 1.16 -38.64
C PRO A 330 7.71 0.21 -37.79
N ARG A 331 8.54 0.78 -36.93
CA ARG A 331 9.26 0.06 -35.87
C ARG A 331 8.24 -0.62 -34.96
N GLN A 332 8.13 -1.94 -35.02
CA GLN A 332 7.39 -2.73 -34.03
C GLN A 332 8.02 -2.53 -32.64
N SER A 333 7.23 -2.03 -31.70
CA SER A 333 7.57 -1.95 -30.28
C SER A 333 7.65 -3.34 -29.66
N LYS A 334 8.56 -3.51 -28.70
CA LYS A 334 8.84 -4.74 -27.94
C LYS A 334 7.76 -5.12 -26.90
N ASP A 335 6.58 -4.54 -26.97
CA ASP A 335 5.46 -4.76 -26.06
C ASP A 335 4.50 -5.73 -26.73
N GLU A 336 4.37 -7.00 -26.27
CA GLU A 336 3.16 -7.84 -26.52
C GLU A 336 3.19 -9.31 -26.03
N ARG A 337 4.23 -9.82 -25.35
CA ARG A 337 4.27 -11.27 -25.08
C ARG A 337 3.73 -11.67 -23.70
N THR A 338 2.42 -11.97 -23.62
CA THR A 338 1.86 -12.77 -22.52
C THR A 338 2.48 -14.16 -22.55
N THR A 339 3.12 -14.58 -21.46
CA THR A 339 3.85 -15.85 -21.43
C THR A 339 3.40 -16.71 -20.25
N THR A 340 2.75 -17.83 -20.54
CA THR A 340 2.53 -18.88 -19.54
C THR A 340 3.86 -19.49 -19.17
N THR A 341 4.19 -19.42 -17.89
CA THR A 341 5.51 -19.84 -17.40
C THR A 341 5.48 -21.24 -16.80
N ASN A 342 4.34 -21.67 -16.22
CA ASN A 342 4.20 -22.94 -15.52
C ASN A 342 2.76 -23.27 -15.14
N LEU A 343 2.37 -24.54 -15.22
CA LEU A 343 1.17 -25.10 -14.59
C LEU A 343 1.62 -26.05 -13.49
N GLN A 344 1.09 -25.86 -12.28
CA GLN A 344 1.34 -26.72 -11.13
C GLN A 344 0.04 -27.34 -10.66
N ILE A 345 0.02 -28.65 -10.55
CA ILE A 345 -1.09 -29.40 -9.95
C ILE A 345 -0.64 -29.87 -8.58
N TYR A 346 -1.43 -29.57 -7.56
CA TYR A 346 -1.05 -29.88 -6.20
C TYR A 346 -1.26 -31.36 -5.90
N THR A 347 -0.35 -31.95 -5.12
CA THR A 347 -0.37 -33.38 -4.81
C THR A 347 -1.50 -33.79 -3.87
N GLN A 348 -2.11 -32.82 -3.18
CA GLN A 348 -3.21 -33.02 -2.24
C GLN A 348 -4.41 -32.18 -2.70
N GLY A 349 -5.55 -32.83 -2.93
CA GLY A 349 -6.72 -32.20 -3.56
C GLY A 349 -6.63 -32.19 -5.09
N HIS A 350 -7.57 -31.49 -5.73
CA HIS A 350 -7.65 -31.36 -7.19
C HIS A 350 -7.28 -29.95 -7.68
N GLY A 351 -6.84 -29.05 -6.79
CA GLY A 351 -6.51 -27.67 -7.13
C GLY A 351 -5.21 -27.52 -7.91
N SER A 352 -5.09 -26.40 -8.62
CA SER A 352 -3.94 -26.10 -9.47
C SER A 352 -3.61 -24.60 -9.49
N VAL A 353 -2.36 -24.28 -9.77
CA VAL A 353 -1.89 -22.91 -10.01
C VAL A 353 -1.18 -22.83 -11.35
N GLN A 354 -1.70 -22.00 -12.26
CA GLN A 354 -1.04 -21.61 -13.49
C GLN A 354 -0.43 -20.21 -13.33
N TYR A 355 0.86 -20.07 -13.56
CA TYR A 355 1.58 -18.80 -13.48
C TYR A 355 1.70 -18.15 -14.87
N VAL A 356 1.15 -16.95 -15.02
CA VAL A 356 1.17 -16.18 -16.28
C VAL A 356 1.90 -14.87 -16.07
N GLU A 357 2.95 -14.64 -16.87
CA GLU A 357 3.62 -13.34 -16.93
C GLU A 357 2.84 -12.40 -17.85
N HIS A 358 2.24 -11.35 -17.28
CA HIS A 358 1.45 -10.38 -18.02
C HIS A 358 1.35 -9.02 -17.29
N ILE A 359 1.31 -7.92 -18.06
CA ILE A 359 1.07 -6.57 -17.55
C ILE A 359 -0.36 -6.15 -17.93
N ILE A 360 -1.22 -6.03 -16.92
CA ILE A 360 -2.63 -5.64 -17.11
C ILE A 360 -2.73 -4.12 -17.29
N LYS A 361 -3.20 -3.65 -18.45
CA LYS A 361 -3.24 -2.21 -18.80
C LYS A 361 -4.66 -1.60 -18.92
N ASP A 362 -5.67 -2.39 -19.28
CA ASP A 362 -7.01 -1.88 -19.63
C ASP A 362 -8.18 -2.76 -19.15
N GLY A 363 -7.87 -3.99 -18.74
CA GLY A 363 -8.83 -4.99 -18.29
C GLY A 363 -9.13 -6.06 -19.33
N ASP A 364 -8.57 -6.00 -20.54
CA ASP A 364 -8.70 -7.09 -21.51
C ASP A 364 -7.85 -8.29 -21.04
N LEU A 365 -8.54 -9.38 -20.72
CA LEU A 365 -7.95 -10.62 -20.26
C LEU A 365 -7.87 -11.71 -21.31
N THR A 366 -8.30 -11.44 -22.55
CA THR A 366 -8.21 -12.39 -23.67
C THR A 366 -6.81 -13.01 -23.78
N PRO A 367 -5.69 -12.25 -23.69
CA PRO A 367 -4.34 -12.83 -23.77
C PRO A 367 -3.99 -13.80 -22.64
N VAL A 368 -4.64 -13.66 -21.47
CA VAL A 368 -4.46 -14.53 -20.30
C VAL A 368 -5.38 -15.74 -20.40
N ILE A 369 -6.67 -15.51 -20.70
CA ILE A 369 -7.69 -16.57 -20.80
C ILE A 369 -7.36 -17.55 -21.92
N ASP A 370 -6.85 -17.09 -23.07
CA ASP A 370 -6.44 -17.92 -24.20
C ASP A 370 -5.30 -18.91 -23.87
N GLN A 371 -4.63 -18.71 -22.74
CA GLN A 371 -3.54 -19.56 -22.27
C GLN A 371 -3.97 -20.51 -21.15
N VAL A 372 -5.20 -20.43 -20.66
CA VAL A 372 -5.69 -21.29 -19.57
C VAL A 372 -5.68 -22.75 -20.02
N LEU A 373 -4.93 -23.56 -19.30
CA LEU A 373 -4.74 -24.97 -19.59
C LEU A 373 -5.77 -25.83 -18.87
N ASP A 374 -6.19 -26.93 -19.51
CA ASP A 374 -7.08 -27.91 -18.90
C ASP A 374 -6.31 -28.80 -17.91
N SER A 375 -6.52 -28.55 -16.61
CA SER A 375 -5.87 -29.28 -15.52
C SER A 375 -6.37 -30.74 -15.39
N SER A 376 -7.54 -31.08 -15.93
CA SER A 376 -8.09 -32.43 -15.89
C SER A 376 -7.30 -33.42 -16.76
N SER A 377 -6.78 -32.94 -17.90
CA SER A 377 -6.02 -33.73 -18.87
C SER A 377 -4.68 -34.29 -18.33
N VAL A 378 -4.15 -33.67 -17.27
CA VAL A 378 -2.86 -34.04 -16.67
C VAL A 378 -3.02 -35.11 -15.58
N GLN A 379 -4.19 -35.22 -14.95
CA GLN A 379 -4.45 -36.22 -13.90
C GLN A 379 -4.53 -37.66 -14.45
N ASP A 380 -4.99 -37.84 -15.69
CA ASP A 380 -5.15 -39.16 -16.32
C ASP A 380 -3.81 -39.86 -16.64
N GLN A 381 -2.69 -39.12 -16.73
CA GLN A 381 -1.36 -39.70 -16.94
C GLN A 381 -0.69 -40.17 -15.64
N GLY A 382 -1.27 -39.86 -14.47
CA GLY A 382 -0.73 -40.22 -13.16
C GLY A 382 -1.00 -41.66 -12.69
N ALA A 383 -1.89 -42.40 -13.37
CA ALA A 383 -2.28 -43.75 -12.94
C ALA A 383 -1.40 -44.89 -13.51
N LYS A 384 -0.47 -44.60 -14.45
CA LYS A 384 0.46 -45.59 -14.99
C LYS A 384 1.82 -44.96 -15.32
N ALA A 385 2.68 -44.76 -14.32
CA ALA A 385 4.10 -44.51 -14.59
C ALA A 385 4.99 -45.13 -13.53
N THR A 386 5.47 -46.34 -13.85
CA THR A 386 6.65 -46.97 -13.27
C THR A 386 7.84 -46.01 -13.36
N THR A 387 8.61 -45.94 -12.26
CA THR A 387 9.89 -45.27 -12.10
C THR A 387 10.76 -45.22 -13.37
N THR A 388 10.79 -44.07 -14.05
CA THR A 388 11.93 -43.64 -14.87
C THR A 388 12.01 -42.12 -14.84
N PHE A 389 12.98 -41.59 -14.11
CA PHE A 389 13.31 -40.16 -14.10
C PHE A 389 13.90 -39.77 -15.47
N SER A 390 13.31 -38.78 -16.14
CA SER A 390 13.98 -38.09 -17.25
C SER A 390 13.77 -36.58 -17.16
N ASP A 391 14.88 -35.86 -17.31
CA ASP A 391 14.97 -34.41 -17.46
C ASP A 391 14.21 -33.96 -18.71
N LYS A 392 13.02 -33.38 -18.56
CA LYS A 392 12.43 -32.49 -19.57
C LYS A 392 11.67 -31.35 -18.90
N ARG A 393 12.00 -30.11 -19.30
CA ARG A 393 11.03 -29.00 -19.27
C ARG A 393 9.74 -29.54 -19.88
N SER A 394 8.63 -29.51 -19.15
CA SER A 394 7.33 -29.85 -19.73
C SER A 394 7.11 -28.94 -20.95
N ASN A 395 7.11 -29.51 -22.15
CA ASN A 395 6.68 -28.81 -23.36
C ASN A 395 5.20 -28.46 -23.15
N PHE A 396 4.91 -27.16 -23.00
CA PHE A 396 3.55 -26.65 -22.81
C PHE A 396 2.65 -26.82 -24.04
N GLU A 397 3.23 -27.23 -25.17
CA GLU A 397 2.51 -27.48 -26.43
C GLU A 397 1.63 -28.74 -26.39
N ASP A 398 1.87 -29.66 -25.44
CA ASP A 398 1.15 -30.95 -25.36
C ASP A 398 -0.08 -30.93 -24.42
N VAL A 399 -0.32 -29.85 -23.66
CA VAL A 399 -1.48 -29.73 -22.75
C VAL A 399 -2.62 -29.01 -23.47
N ALA A 400 -3.80 -29.62 -23.51
CA ALA A 400 -4.97 -29.03 -24.18
C ALA A 400 -5.40 -27.72 -23.49
N LYS A 401 -5.80 -26.73 -24.31
CA LYS A 401 -6.44 -25.51 -23.81
C LYS A 401 -7.83 -25.84 -23.25
N SER A 402 -8.20 -25.18 -22.16
CA SER A 402 -9.54 -25.30 -21.60
C SER A 402 -10.57 -24.70 -22.56
N LYS A 403 -11.61 -25.47 -22.92
CA LYS A 403 -12.65 -25.04 -23.88
C LYS A 403 -13.84 -24.33 -23.23
N ASN A 404 -13.99 -24.42 -21.91
CA ASN A 404 -15.14 -23.94 -21.15
C ASN A 404 -14.68 -23.11 -19.93
N VAL A 405 -13.92 -22.04 -20.18
CA VAL A 405 -13.49 -21.14 -19.11
C VAL A 405 -14.68 -20.27 -18.68
N ASN A 406 -14.99 -20.29 -17.40
CA ASN A 406 -15.90 -19.37 -16.73
C ASN A 406 -15.19 -18.91 -15.47
N ALA A 407 -14.67 -17.70 -15.47
CA ALA A 407 -13.68 -17.25 -14.51
C ALA A 407 -14.20 -16.12 -13.64
N MET A 408 -13.63 -16.05 -12.44
CA MET A 408 -13.80 -14.93 -11.52
C MET A 408 -12.46 -14.24 -11.34
N VAL A 409 -12.42 -12.91 -11.49
CA VAL A 409 -11.22 -12.13 -11.18
C VAL A 409 -11.20 -11.81 -9.70
N ILE A 410 -10.11 -12.18 -9.02
CA ILE A 410 -9.91 -11.90 -7.61
C ILE A 410 -8.66 -11.06 -7.41
N SER A 411 -8.62 -10.29 -6.33
CA SER A 411 -7.36 -9.71 -5.88
C SER A 411 -7.37 -9.32 -4.42
N LEU A 412 -6.19 -9.43 -3.80
CA LEU A 412 -5.95 -8.98 -2.44
C LEU A 412 -4.82 -7.95 -2.42
N HIS A 413 -5.17 -6.69 -2.16
CA HIS A 413 -4.29 -5.51 -2.23
C HIS A 413 -3.92 -5.06 -3.63
N SER A 414 -4.87 -5.05 -4.56
CA SER A 414 -4.67 -4.41 -5.86
C SER A 414 -4.34 -2.92 -5.71
N CYS A 415 -3.26 -2.49 -6.37
CA CYS A 415 -2.75 -1.13 -6.30
C CYS A 415 -3.28 -0.25 -7.45
N GLY A 416 -3.61 1.02 -7.15
CA GLY A 416 -4.00 2.00 -8.16
C GLY A 416 -5.11 1.53 -9.09
N ASN A 417 -4.91 1.70 -10.40
CA ASN A 417 -5.88 1.36 -11.44
C ASN A 417 -6.10 -0.15 -11.62
N LEU A 418 -5.31 -1.02 -10.98
CA LEU A 418 -5.47 -2.46 -11.14
C LEU A 418 -6.88 -2.92 -10.73
N VAL A 419 -7.50 -2.27 -9.74
CA VAL A 419 -8.90 -2.51 -9.40
C VAL A 419 -9.82 -2.12 -10.56
N HIS A 420 -9.61 -0.95 -11.18
CA HIS A 420 -10.41 -0.50 -12.32
C HIS A 420 -10.30 -1.45 -13.51
N HIS A 421 -9.09 -1.94 -13.80
CA HIS A 421 -8.87 -2.91 -14.87
C HIS A 421 -9.57 -4.24 -14.57
N GLY A 422 -9.54 -4.71 -13.33
CA GLY A 422 -10.25 -5.93 -12.95
C GLY A 422 -11.76 -5.77 -13.01
N LEU A 423 -12.33 -4.62 -12.59
CA LEU A 423 -13.76 -4.35 -12.77
C LEU A 423 -14.16 -4.30 -14.26
N ARG A 424 -13.36 -3.62 -15.10
CA ARG A 424 -13.57 -3.56 -16.56
C ARG A 424 -13.48 -4.91 -17.25
N SER A 425 -12.69 -5.84 -16.71
CA SER A 425 -12.56 -7.19 -17.27
C SER A 425 -13.88 -7.96 -17.31
N LEU A 426 -14.85 -7.60 -16.46
CA LEU A 426 -16.24 -8.08 -16.62
C LEU A 426 -16.70 -7.78 -18.03
N LEU A 427 -16.77 -6.52 -18.42
CA LEU A 427 -17.37 -6.13 -19.70
C LEU A 427 -16.52 -6.52 -20.91
N LEU A 428 -15.20 -6.55 -20.75
CA LEU A 428 -14.27 -6.75 -21.86
C LEU A 428 -14.09 -8.22 -22.25
N ASP A 429 -14.27 -9.16 -21.33
CA ASP A 429 -14.03 -10.58 -21.59
C ASP A 429 -15.28 -11.43 -21.27
N PRO A 430 -15.85 -12.15 -22.26
CA PRO A 430 -17.05 -12.95 -22.06
C PRO A 430 -16.85 -14.17 -21.15
N HIS A 431 -15.60 -14.56 -20.86
CA HIS A 431 -15.31 -15.65 -19.93
C HIS A 431 -15.29 -15.18 -18.48
N ILE A 432 -15.35 -13.88 -18.19
CA ILE A 432 -15.37 -13.34 -16.84
C ILE A 432 -16.81 -13.09 -16.41
N SER A 433 -17.30 -13.89 -15.46
CA SER A 433 -18.67 -13.77 -14.94
C SER A 433 -18.74 -13.11 -13.56
N ALA A 434 -17.62 -12.96 -12.86
CA ALA A 434 -17.61 -12.32 -11.55
C ALA A 434 -16.26 -11.66 -11.22
N VAL A 435 -16.28 -10.69 -10.30
CA VAL A 435 -15.09 -10.07 -9.73
C VAL A 435 -15.23 -9.93 -8.22
N ALA A 436 -14.13 -10.06 -7.47
CA ALA A 436 -14.04 -9.75 -6.05
C ALA A 436 -12.67 -9.14 -5.74
N MET A 437 -12.63 -7.82 -5.53
CA MET A 437 -11.39 -7.07 -5.51
C MET A 437 -11.20 -6.24 -4.24
N VAL A 438 -10.07 -6.44 -3.56
CA VAL A 438 -9.66 -5.62 -2.42
C VAL A 438 -8.54 -4.67 -2.86
N GLY A 439 -8.81 -3.36 -2.85
CA GLY A 439 -7.83 -2.32 -3.18
C GLY A 439 -7.01 -1.84 -1.98
N CYS A 440 -5.79 -1.33 -2.21
CA CYS A 440 -4.93 -0.86 -1.10
C CYS A 440 -4.19 0.48 -1.29
N CYS A 441 -3.59 0.73 -2.46
CA CYS A 441 -2.69 1.86 -2.69
C CYS A 441 -3.31 2.92 -3.61
N TYR A 442 -4.16 3.79 -3.05
CA TYR A 442 -4.82 4.86 -3.80
C TYR A 442 -3.85 5.89 -4.36
N ASN A 443 -2.66 6.05 -3.77
CA ASN A 443 -1.61 6.93 -4.29
C ASN A 443 -1.09 6.53 -5.69
N LEU A 444 -1.34 5.29 -6.14
CA LEU A 444 -1.02 4.79 -7.47
C LEU A 444 -2.20 4.89 -8.44
N LEU A 445 -3.35 5.36 -7.97
CA LEU A 445 -4.52 5.66 -8.81
C LEU A 445 -4.22 6.93 -9.61
N THR A 446 -4.57 6.92 -10.90
CA THR A 446 -4.46 8.08 -11.79
C THR A 446 -5.80 8.83 -11.85
N GLU A 447 -5.79 10.05 -12.39
CA GLU A 447 -7.02 10.84 -12.58
C GLU A 447 -7.49 10.77 -14.04
N ARG A 448 -8.78 10.47 -14.23
CA ARG A 448 -9.50 10.54 -15.52
C ARG A 448 -9.81 11.98 -15.92
N LEU A 449 -10.11 12.82 -14.93
CA LEU A 449 -10.51 14.20 -15.15
C LEU A 449 -9.44 15.16 -14.61
N GLY A 450 -9.38 16.37 -15.15
CA GLY A 450 -8.52 17.45 -14.64
C GLY A 450 -9.16 18.82 -14.90
N PRO A 451 -8.73 19.89 -14.20
CA PRO A 451 -7.79 19.95 -13.05
C PRO A 451 -8.46 19.58 -11.70
N PRO A 452 -7.73 19.23 -10.63
CA PRO A 452 -8.27 18.54 -9.44
C PRO A 452 -9.16 19.43 -8.55
N THR A 453 -10.17 18.85 -7.89
CA THR A 453 -11.12 19.57 -7.02
C THR A 453 -10.57 19.85 -5.61
N TYR A 454 -9.68 18.98 -5.12
CA TYR A 454 -8.99 19.14 -3.83
C TYR A 454 -7.80 20.11 -3.92
N LYS A 455 -7.96 21.21 -4.63
CA LYS A 455 -6.91 22.22 -4.87
C LYS A 455 -7.41 23.58 -4.45
N LEU A 456 -7.15 23.93 -3.19
CA LEU A 456 -7.29 25.30 -2.72
C LEU A 456 -6.01 26.05 -3.12
N PRO A 457 -6.05 26.95 -4.11
CA PRO A 457 -4.87 27.60 -4.66
C PRO A 457 -4.07 28.40 -3.62
N THR A 458 -4.71 28.75 -2.50
CA THR A 458 -4.14 29.55 -1.41
C THR A 458 -3.21 28.78 -0.49
N LEU A 459 -3.35 27.46 -0.35
CA LEU A 459 -2.64 26.70 0.70
C LEU A 459 -1.42 25.91 0.22
N ARG A 460 -1.28 25.74 -1.09
CA ARG A 460 -0.14 25.02 -1.66
C ARG A 460 0.23 25.55 -3.05
N PRO A 461 1.51 25.88 -3.28
CA PRO A 461 2.03 26.13 -4.62
C PRO A 461 1.79 24.94 -5.57
N ASN A 462 1.68 25.22 -6.87
CA ASN A 462 1.52 24.19 -7.90
C ASN A 462 2.74 23.26 -7.95
N HIS A 463 2.65 22.10 -7.30
CA HIS A 463 3.72 21.11 -7.31
C HIS A 463 3.69 20.26 -8.59
N PRO A 464 4.75 20.14 -9.39
CA PRO A 464 4.85 19.36 -10.63
C PRO A 464 4.35 17.92 -10.56
N ARG A 465 4.69 17.15 -9.51
CA ARG A 465 4.04 15.83 -9.29
C ARG A 465 2.53 15.96 -9.12
N LEU A 466 2.04 16.96 -8.39
CA LEU A 466 0.60 17.23 -8.24
C LEU A 466 0.00 17.65 -9.58
N VAL A 467 0.68 18.48 -10.37
CA VAL A 467 0.27 18.86 -11.73
C VAL A 467 0.23 17.65 -12.66
N ALA A 468 1.31 16.88 -12.76
CA ALA A 468 1.43 15.71 -13.62
C ALA A 468 0.42 14.62 -13.24
N THR A 469 0.27 14.33 -11.95
CA THR A 469 -0.71 13.33 -11.49
C THR A 469 -2.16 13.79 -11.58
N SER A 470 -2.41 15.10 -11.57
CA SER A 470 -3.76 15.65 -11.75
C SER A 470 -4.10 16.00 -13.20
N ASN A 471 -3.11 16.05 -14.09
CA ASN A 471 -3.27 16.22 -15.54
C ASN A 471 -2.94 14.93 -16.29
N ALA A 472 -3.10 13.78 -15.64
CA ALA A 472 -2.87 12.48 -16.28
C ALA A 472 -3.90 12.21 -17.40
N PHE A 473 -5.15 12.65 -17.21
CA PHE A 473 -6.27 12.43 -18.13
C PHE A 473 -6.37 10.96 -18.58
N ASP A 474 -6.14 10.06 -17.64
CA ASP A 474 -6.10 8.64 -17.89
C ASP A 474 -7.53 8.09 -18.00
N PRO A 475 -7.97 7.57 -19.15
CA PRO A 475 -9.34 7.08 -19.32
C PRO A 475 -9.72 5.97 -18.31
N HIS A 476 -8.75 5.30 -17.69
CA HIS A 476 -8.97 4.26 -16.67
C HIS A 476 -8.75 4.76 -15.24
N GLY A 477 -8.48 6.06 -15.06
CA GLY A 477 -8.30 6.71 -13.77
C GLY A 477 -9.61 6.95 -13.03
N PHE A 478 -9.50 7.63 -11.89
CA PHE A 478 -10.63 8.08 -11.08
C PHE A 478 -11.20 9.42 -11.57
N PRO A 479 -12.52 9.66 -11.48
CA PRO A 479 -13.57 8.70 -11.15
C PRO A 479 -13.87 7.79 -12.34
N ILE A 480 -14.25 6.53 -12.06
CA ILE A 480 -14.66 5.58 -13.10
C ILE A 480 -16.17 5.64 -13.37
N SER A 481 -17.00 5.94 -12.36
CA SER A 481 -18.45 6.08 -12.53
C SER A 481 -18.85 7.37 -13.25
N GLU A 482 -19.93 7.29 -14.03
CA GLU A 482 -20.52 8.45 -14.68
C GLU A 482 -21.18 9.39 -13.65
N ARG A 483 -21.72 8.87 -12.54
CA ARG A 483 -22.27 9.70 -11.46
C ARG A 483 -21.23 10.66 -10.89
N LEU A 484 -20.04 10.18 -10.52
CA LEU A 484 -18.99 11.05 -9.98
C LEU A 484 -18.30 11.87 -11.06
N ALA A 485 -18.19 11.36 -12.28
CA ALA A 485 -17.61 12.10 -13.40
C ALA A 485 -18.46 13.32 -13.79
N ASN A 486 -19.78 13.25 -13.62
CA ASN A 486 -20.73 14.30 -14.00
C ASN A 486 -21.31 15.08 -12.81
N TYR A 487 -20.89 14.80 -11.58
CA TYR A 487 -21.41 15.48 -10.37
C TYR A 487 -21.15 17.00 -10.42
N PRO A 488 -22.16 17.85 -10.20
CA PRO A 488 -22.02 19.31 -10.27
C PRO A 488 -21.21 19.85 -9.09
N LEU A 489 -20.21 20.69 -9.37
CA LEU A 489 -19.36 21.28 -8.33
C LEU A 489 -19.89 22.65 -7.89
N PRO A 490 -19.83 23.00 -6.60
CA PRO A 490 -20.45 24.21 -6.05
C PRO A 490 -19.71 25.52 -6.37
N HIS A 491 -18.62 25.49 -7.15
CA HIS A 491 -17.81 26.65 -7.47
C HIS A 491 -17.82 26.98 -8.98
N PRO A 492 -17.58 28.24 -9.38
CA PRO A 492 -17.40 28.59 -10.80
C PRO A 492 -16.12 27.96 -11.38
N PRO A 493 -15.96 27.90 -12.71
CA PRO A 493 -14.74 27.39 -13.36
C PRO A 493 -13.48 28.12 -12.89
N LEU A 494 -12.42 27.38 -12.56
CA LEU A 494 -11.16 27.92 -12.02
C LEU A 494 -10.32 28.73 -13.03
N HIS A 495 -10.62 28.63 -14.34
CA HIS A 495 -9.99 29.41 -15.40
C HIS A 495 -11.05 29.92 -16.39
N PRO A 496 -10.99 31.18 -16.85
CA PRO A 496 -11.67 31.58 -18.07
C PRO A 496 -11.12 30.74 -19.22
N LEU A 497 -11.98 30.21 -20.10
CA LEU A 497 -11.51 29.64 -21.38
C LEU A 497 -10.62 30.68 -22.05
N ASP A 498 -9.48 30.24 -22.61
CA ASP A 498 -8.64 31.08 -23.44
C ASP A 498 -9.51 31.88 -24.41
N SER A 499 -9.38 33.21 -24.37
CA SER A 499 -10.15 34.17 -25.14
C SER A 499 -9.83 34.14 -26.65
N SER A 500 -9.29 33.03 -27.17
CA SER A 500 -8.91 32.82 -28.57
C SER A 500 -9.97 32.04 -29.37
N THR A 501 -10.97 31.42 -28.73
CA THR A 501 -12.10 30.81 -29.45
C THR A 501 -13.30 31.76 -29.48
N ASN A 502 -13.55 32.36 -30.65
CA ASN A 502 -14.67 33.26 -30.98
C ASN A 502 -16.06 32.60 -30.92
N ASN A 503 -16.39 31.87 -29.86
CA ASN A 503 -17.74 31.34 -29.63
C ASN A 503 -18.38 32.01 -28.41
N ALA A 504 -18.88 33.22 -28.64
CA ALA A 504 -19.64 34.05 -27.68
C ALA A 504 -21.04 33.49 -27.33
N LYS A 505 -21.18 32.16 -27.23
CA LYS A 505 -22.43 31.45 -26.87
C LYS A 505 -22.25 30.19 -26.01
N ALA A 506 -21.06 29.89 -25.51
CA ALA A 506 -20.93 28.88 -24.46
C ALA A 506 -21.49 29.48 -23.15
N LYS A 507 -22.72 29.10 -22.78
CA LYS A 507 -23.21 29.31 -21.40
C LYS A 507 -22.12 28.81 -20.45
N LEU A 508 -21.86 29.56 -19.38
CA LEU A 508 -20.90 29.20 -18.34
C LEU A 508 -21.42 27.93 -17.64
N GLU A 509 -21.15 26.75 -18.20
CA GLU A 509 -21.60 25.48 -17.62
C GLU A 509 -20.92 25.30 -16.26
N GLN A 510 -21.71 24.91 -15.26
CA GLN A 510 -21.19 24.60 -13.94
C GLN A 510 -20.14 23.49 -14.08
N PRO A 511 -18.94 23.65 -13.49
CA PRO A 511 -17.93 22.61 -13.59
C PRO A 511 -18.44 21.33 -12.93
N LYS A 512 -18.12 20.19 -13.56
CA LYS A 512 -18.55 18.87 -13.11
C LYS A 512 -17.35 17.97 -12.83
N GLY A 513 -17.57 16.92 -12.05
CA GLY A 513 -16.64 15.82 -11.84
C GLY A 513 -15.82 15.95 -10.56
N ILE A 514 -15.88 14.92 -9.71
CA ILE A 514 -15.04 14.86 -8.50
C ILE A 514 -13.64 14.42 -8.89
N ARG A 515 -12.62 15.07 -8.31
CA ARG A 515 -11.21 14.83 -8.65
C ARG A 515 -10.32 14.90 -7.42
N LEU A 516 -9.45 13.92 -7.24
CA LEU A 516 -8.60 13.81 -6.07
C LEU A 516 -7.18 14.22 -6.45
N ASN A 517 -6.53 15.04 -5.63
CA ASN A 517 -5.11 15.31 -5.84
C ASN A 517 -4.27 14.17 -5.21
N ILE A 518 -2.97 14.12 -5.55
CA ILE A 518 -2.09 13.06 -5.01
C ILE A 518 -2.03 13.04 -3.48
N THR A 519 -2.16 14.18 -2.79
CA THR A 519 -2.20 14.22 -1.32
C THR A 519 -3.44 13.49 -0.80
N ALA A 520 -4.63 13.79 -1.34
CA ALA A 520 -5.87 13.14 -0.93
C ALA A 520 -5.77 11.62 -1.11
N ARG A 521 -5.23 11.17 -2.24
CA ARG A 521 -5.00 9.74 -2.52
C ARG A 521 -3.95 9.10 -1.62
N MET A 522 -2.90 9.83 -1.24
CA MET A 522 -1.90 9.37 -0.26
C MET A 522 -2.43 9.35 1.17
N MET A 523 -3.36 10.24 1.52
CA MET A 523 -3.96 10.26 2.85
C MET A 523 -5.06 9.21 2.99
N ALA A 524 -5.78 8.88 1.92
CA ALA A 524 -6.78 7.81 1.89
C ALA A 524 -6.19 6.43 2.26
N VAL A 525 -4.86 6.26 2.18
CA VAL A 525 -4.18 5.03 2.60
C VAL A 525 -3.83 4.99 4.10
N GLN A 526 -4.17 6.01 4.89
CA GLN A 526 -4.03 5.97 6.34
C GLN A 526 -5.14 5.15 7.01
N ALA A 527 -4.86 4.67 8.23
CA ALA A 527 -5.79 3.87 9.04
C ALA A 527 -5.71 4.34 10.50
N PRO A 528 -6.21 5.54 10.79
CA PRO A 528 -5.98 6.19 12.08
C PRO A 528 -6.62 5.41 13.24
N PHE A 529 -7.71 4.68 13.01
CA PHE A 529 -8.38 3.86 14.02
C PHE A 529 -7.47 2.80 14.67
N ASN A 530 -6.41 2.38 13.98
CA ASN A 530 -5.44 1.40 14.49
C ASN A 530 -4.25 2.05 15.23
N TRP A 531 -4.21 3.38 15.36
CA TRP A 531 -3.10 4.05 16.01
C TRP A 531 -3.18 3.92 17.53
N GLY A 532 -2.15 3.28 18.11
CA GLY A 532 -1.91 3.22 19.55
C GLY A 532 -0.91 4.28 20.02
N SER A 533 -0.71 4.37 21.34
CA SER A 533 0.14 5.42 21.95
C SER A 533 1.59 5.38 21.47
N GLU A 534 2.24 4.21 21.52
CA GLU A 534 3.65 4.08 21.15
C GLU A 534 3.88 4.37 19.66
N ASP A 535 3.09 3.73 18.80
CA ASP A 535 3.16 3.91 17.35
C ASP A 535 2.89 5.35 16.94
N SER A 536 1.89 6.00 17.55
CA SER A 536 1.57 7.41 17.31
C SER A 536 2.71 8.32 17.71
N ASN A 537 3.29 8.13 18.90
CA ASN A 537 4.40 8.97 19.37
C ASN A 537 5.62 8.84 18.45
N LEU A 538 5.97 7.62 18.04
CA LEU A 538 7.06 7.39 17.10
C LEU A 538 6.76 8.02 15.73
N PHE A 539 5.53 7.84 15.24
CA PHE A 539 5.07 8.41 13.98
C PHE A 539 5.16 9.94 13.98
N PHE A 540 4.61 10.61 15.00
CA PHE A 540 4.62 12.07 15.10
C PHE A 540 6.04 12.61 15.28
N THR A 541 6.88 11.93 16.05
CA THR A 541 8.29 12.31 16.24
C THR A 541 9.05 12.28 14.91
N ARG A 542 8.83 11.25 14.07
CA ARG A 542 9.44 11.17 12.74
C ARG A 542 9.03 12.34 11.84
N HIS A 543 7.75 12.72 11.87
CA HIS A 543 7.25 13.83 11.05
C HIS A 543 7.74 15.18 11.58
N PHE A 544 7.77 15.35 12.90
CA PHE A 544 8.36 16.50 13.56
C PHE A 544 9.83 16.68 13.16
N TYR A 545 10.65 15.64 13.26
CA TYR A 545 12.06 15.69 12.85
C TYR A 545 12.24 15.98 11.36
N ARG A 546 11.39 15.40 10.50
CA ARG A 546 11.40 15.70 9.07
C ARG A 546 11.07 17.15 8.77
N SER A 547 10.02 17.70 9.35
CA SER A 547 9.62 19.10 9.14
C SER A 547 10.59 20.09 9.78
N LEU A 548 11.16 19.75 10.95
CA LEU A 548 12.14 20.61 11.62
C LEU A 548 13.49 20.63 10.87
N LEU A 549 13.92 19.51 10.30
CA LEU A 549 15.07 19.50 9.40
C LEU A 549 14.85 20.40 8.18
N GLN A 550 13.62 20.44 7.63
CA GLN A 550 13.29 21.37 6.54
C GLN A 550 13.40 22.84 6.96
N ARG A 551 13.06 23.17 8.22
CA ARG A 551 13.31 24.51 8.78
C ARG A 551 14.80 24.84 8.82
N ILE A 552 15.64 23.91 9.26
CA ILE A 552 17.10 24.11 9.27
C ILE A 552 17.61 24.34 7.84
N PHE A 553 17.16 23.54 6.88
CA PHE A 553 17.51 23.72 5.47
C PHE A 553 17.08 25.07 4.90
N LEU A 554 15.92 25.58 5.32
CA LEU A 554 15.46 26.91 4.94
C LEU A 554 16.38 28.00 5.51
N ASP A 555 16.69 27.95 6.82
CA ASP A 555 17.54 28.95 7.49
C ASP A 555 18.97 28.96 6.94
N ARG A 556 19.46 27.78 6.56
CA ARG A 556 20.80 27.59 5.98
C ARG A 556 20.84 27.85 4.47
N GLY A 557 19.70 28.18 3.86
CA GLY A 557 19.62 28.45 2.43
C GLY A 557 19.88 27.23 1.54
N VAL A 558 19.72 26.00 2.05
CA VAL A 558 19.69 24.78 1.23
C VAL A 558 18.42 24.77 0.38
N VAL A 559 17.31 25.23 0.95
CA VAL A 559 16.02 25.37 0.27
C VAL A 559 15.44 26.78 0.45
N SER A 560 14.53 27.18 -0.43
CA SER A 560 13.77 28.45 -0.35
C SER A 560 12.41 28.26 0.32
N ALA A 561 11.79 29.36 0.78
CA ALA A 561 10.42 29.30 1.28
C ALA A 561 9.45 28.93 0.14
N PRO A 562 8.33 28.24 0.44
CA PRO A 562 7.29 27.98 -0.55
C PRO A 562 6.82 29.28 -1.23
N VAL A 563 6.92 29.38 -2.55
CA VAL A 563 6.49 30.58 -3.31
C VAL A 563 5.10 30.36 -3.89
N GLU A 564 4.17 31.31 -3.68
CA GLU A 564 2.85 31.28 -4.33
C GLU A 564 2.98 31.62 -5.83
N GLY A 565 2.42 30.77 -6.70
CA GLY A 565 2.14 31.16 -8.09
C GLY A 565 3.13 30.77 -9.21
N MET A 566 4.24 30.07 -8.96
CA MET A 566 5.08 29.57 -10.07
C MET A 566 4.55 28.25 -10.65
N VAL A 567 4.10 28.31 -11.91
CA VAL A 567 3.77 27.14 -12.74
C VAL A 567 5.07 26.68 -13.43
N GLY A 568 5.48 25.43 -13.22
CA GLY A 568 6.49 24.78 -14.09
C GLY A 568 7.84 24.35 -13.49
N SER A 569 8.04 24.25 -12.17
CA SER A 569 9.33 23.85 -11.59
C SER A 569 9.27 22.51 -10.82
N ALA A 570 9.85 21.39 -11.33
CA ALA A 570 9.94 20.03 -10.69
C ALA A 570 10.39 20.02 -9.19
N VAL A 571 10.06 18.95 -8.47
CA VAL A 571 10.39 18.77 -7.03
C VAL A 571 10.15 17.30 -6.62
N SER A 572 10.55 16.93 -5.39
CA SER A 572 10.76 15.56 -4.89
C SER A 572 9.56 14.63 -4.96
N ALA A 573 9.84 13.33 -5.07
CA ALA A 573 8.87 12.28 -4.80
C ALA A 573 8.20 12.44 -3.41
N ASN A 574 8.87 13.11 -2.46
CA ASN A 574 8.37 13.43 -1.12
C ASN A 574 7.84 14.89 -0.99
N GLY A 575 7.92 15.66 -2.08
CA GLY A 575 7.15 16.85 -2.40
C GLY A 575 7.14 18.04 -1.46
N HIS A 576 8.28 18.39 -0.84
CA HIS A 576 8.42 19.73 -0.24
C HIS A 576 8.20 20.80 -1.34
N THR A 577 7.49 21.87 -1.01
CA THR A 577 7.15 22.93 -1.98
C THR A 577 8.26 23.98 -2.12
N SER A 578 9.27 23.89 -1.25
CA SER A 578 10.51 24.62 -1.27
C SER A 578 11.40 24.23 -2.47
N GLN A 579 12.04 25.19 -3.13
CA GLN A 579 13.01 24.88 -4.18
C GLN A 579 14.41 24.74 -3.58
N VAL A 580 15.22 23.84 -4.13
CA VAL A 580 16.63 23.72 -3.72
C VAL A 580 17.40 24.88 -4.31
N ASN A 581 18.16 25.62 -3.48
CA ASN A 581 18.93 26.77 -3.92
C ASN A 581 20.30 26.37 -4.52
N TRP A 582 20.30 25.42 -5.44
CA TRP A 582 21.51 24.91 -6.08
C TRP A 582 21.37 24.90 -7.60
N THR A 583 22.39 25.36 -8.31
CA THR A 583 22.42 25.44 -9.77
C THR A 583 23.47 24.47 -10.30
N PRO A 584 23.14 23.52 -11.19
CA PRO A 584 24.13 22.62 -11.76
C PRO A 584 25.11 23.34 -12.70
N PRO A 585 26.27 22.71 -13.00
CA PRO A 585 27.33 23.28 -13.85
C PRO A 585 26.87 23.76 -15.24
N ASN A 586 25.76 23.24 -15.75
CA ASN A 586 25.22 23.60 -17.06
C ASN A 586 24.35 24.88 -17.06
N GLY A 587 24.23 25.59 -15.93
CA GLY A 587 23.75 26.98 -15.88
C GLY A 587 22.24 27.21 -16.05
N ARG A 588 21.39 26.18 -15.91
CA ARG A 588 19.94 26.41 -15.75
C ARG A 588 19.68 26.92 -14.34
N GLY A 589 18.67 27.79 -14.15
CA GLY A 589 18.42 28.53 -12.90
C GLY A 589 18.34 27.67 -11.62
N PRO A 590 18.23 28.30 -10.43
CA PRO A 590 18.26 27.60 -9.15
C PRO A 590 17.31 26.40 -9.12
N GLY A 591 17.86 25.21 -8.85
CA GLY A 591 17.14 23.97 -8.66
C GLY A 591 16.83 23.17 -9.93
N ILE A 592 17.44 23.42 -11.09
CA ILE A 592 17.12 22.73 -12.37
C ILE A 592 18.25 21.82 -12.87
N ALA A 593 18.06 20.50 -12.95
CA ALA A 593 19.02 19.53 -13.50
C ALA A 593 19.36 19.79 -14.99
N SER A 594 20.41 19.11 -15.49
CA SER A 594 20.92 19.29 -16.86
C SER A 594 19.89 19.02 -17.96
N ASP A 595 18.91 18.16 -17.70
CA ASP A 595 17.82 17.81 -18.60
C ASP A 595 16.64 18.81 -18.56
N GLY A 596 16.70 19.83 -17.70
CA GLY A 596 15.62 20.80 -17.52
C GLY A 596 14.57 20.37 -16.50
N THR A 597 14.75 19.24 -15.81
CA THR A 597 13.90 18.79 -14.71
C THR A 597 14.44 19.32 -13.38
N PRO A 598 13.60 19.97 -12.57
CA PRO A 598 14.08 20.43 -11.26
C PRO A 598 14.39 19.35 -10.22
N THR A 599 15.43 19.63 -9.44
CA THR A 599 16.17 18.66 -8.64
C THR A 599 15.62 18.56 -7.22
N PRO A 600 15.09 17.40 -6.83
CA PRO A 600 14.48 17.22 -5.54
C PRO A 600 15.45 16.91 -4.39
N LEU A 601 15.32 17.61 -3.26
CA LEU A 601 15.98 17.16 -2.02
C LEU A 601 15.25 15.94 -1.42
N THR A 602 15.81 14.75 -1.61
CA THR A 602 15.21 13.47 -1.19
C THR A 602 16.12 12.71 -0.24
N ILE A 603 15.73 12.62 1.03
CA ILE A 603 16.48 11.87 2.05
C ILE A 603 16.11 10.37 2.04
N GLY A 604 14.87 10.03 1.70
CA GLY A 604 14.31 8.67 1.88
C GLY A 604 14.21 8.27 3.36
N SER A 605 14.19 6.96 3.63
CA SER A 605 14.18 6.39 4.98
C SER A 605 15.56 6.39 5.61
N LEU A 606 15.64 6.62 6.93
CA LEU A 606 16.86 6.48 7.72
C LEU A 606 16.81 5.20 8.57
N ARG A 607 17.95 4.77 9.09
CA ARG A 607 18.04 3.61 9.99
C ARG A 607 17.38 3.93 11.34
N LYS A 608 16.88 2.92 12.05
CA LYS A 608 16.12 3.09 13.32
C LYS A 608 16.82 3.96 14.35
N PHE A 609 18.16 3.84 14.48
CA PHE A 609 18.93 4.65 15.43
C PHE A 609 18.89 6.15 15.13
N ALA A 610 18.67 6.56 13.87
CA ALA A 610 18.58 7.97 13.52
C ALA A 610 17.34 8.65 14.11
N TYR A 611 16.41 7.90 14.68
CA TYR A 611 15.18 8.45 15.28
C TYR A 611 15.21 8.43 16.81
N SER A 612 16.37 8.17 17.44
CA SER A 612 16.50 8.22 18.91
C SER A 612 16.33 9.62 19.47
N ASP A 613 16.88 10.60 18.76
CA ASP A 613 16.92 12.01 19.13
C ASP A 613 17.13 12.86 17.87
N PHE A 614 16.90 14.17 17.98
CA PHE A 614 16.94 15.04 16.81
C PHE A 614 18.36 15.25 16.27
N VAL A 615 19.38 15.24 17.12
CA VAL A 615 20.78 15.38 16.71
C VAL A 615 21.18 14.20 15.82
N SER A 616 20.94 12.98 16.29
CA SER A 616 21.16 11.73 15.54
C SER A 616 20.40 11.73 14.21
N TYR A 617 19.17 12.26 14.19
CA TYR A 617 18.38 12.39 12.97
C TYR A 617 19.02 13.33 11.96
N VAL A 618 19.38 14.54 12.37
CA VAL A 618 20.00 15.55 11.50
C VAL A 618 21.33 15.05 10.96
N ARG A 619 22.19 14.51 11.83
CA ARG A 619 23.51 13.98 11.42
C ARG A 619 23.36 12.85 10.40
N ALA A 620 22.51 11.85 10.69
CA ALA A 620 22.27 10.75 9.75
C ALA A 620 21.63 11.21 8.42
N ALA A 621 20.76 12.22 8.45
CA ALA A 621 20.16 12.78 7.25
C ALA A 621 21.20 13.51 6.39
N VAL A 622 22.00 14.39 6.99
CA VAL A 622 23.07 15.13 6.30
C VAL A 622 24.11 14.16 5.74
N ASP A 623 24.58 13.20 6.55
CA ASP A 623 25.53 12.17 6.12
C ASP A 623 25.03 11.38 4.91
N LYS A 624 23.73 11.06 4.89
CA LYS A 624 23.11 10.38 3.75
C LYS A 624 23.03 11.28 2.52
N LEU A 625 22.75 12.56 2.68
CA LEU A 625 22.67 13.52 1.57
C LEU A 625 24.05 13.80 0.95
N VAL A 626 25.13 13.81 1.74
CA VAL A 626 26.48 14.08 1.24
C VAL A 626 27.26 12.84 0.81
N ASN A 627 26.66 11.66 0.88
CA ASN A 627 27.30 10.40 0.48
C ASN A 627 27.32 10.29 -1.05
N PRO A 628 28.45 9.91 -1.69
CA PRO A 628 28.52 9.70 -3.14
C PRO A 628 27.52 8.68 -3.70
N ASN A 629 27.08 7.71 -2.89
CA ASN A 629 26.08 6.71 -3.25
C ASN A 629 24.65 7.12 -2.83
N SER A 630 24.42 8.42 -2.60
CA SER A 630 23.09 8.93 -2.29
C SER A 630 22.20 8.94 -3.52
N PHE A 631 20.91 8.72 -3.33
CA PHE A 631 19.89 8.95 -4.36
C PHE A 631 19.58 10.45 -4.56
N CYS A 632 20.32 11.33 -3.87
CA CYS A 632 20.16 12.77 -3.98
C CYS A 632 20.93 13.28 -5.20
N GLU A 633 20.22 13.88 -6.15
CA GLU A 633 20.79 14.46 -7.38
C GLU A 633 21.49 15.82 -7.16
N ILE A 634 21.48 16.34 -5.93
CA ILE A 634 22.08 17.63 -5.56
C ILE A 634 23.55 17.41 -5.22
N ASP A 635 24.41 18.34 -5.63
CA ASP A 635 25.84 18.26 -5.34
C ASP A 635 26.11 18.15 -3.82
N PRO A 636 26.78 17.07 -3.37
CA PRO A 636 27.17 16.89 -1.98
C PRO A 636 28.01 18.05 -1.41
N SER A 637 28.80 18.73 -2.24
CA SER A 637 29.63 19.86 -1.82
C SER A 637 28.80 21.09 -1.44
N PHE A 638 27.73 21.37 -2.19
CA PHE A 638 26.78 22.44 -1.87
C PHE A 638 26.09 22.20 -0.52
N ILE A 639 25.59 20.98 -0.30
CA ILE A 639 24.93 20.64 0.97
C ILE A 639 25.94 20.73 2.11
N ARG A 640 27.18 20.26 1.91
CA ARG A 640 28.25 20.36 2.90
C ARG A 640 28.57 21.81 3.27
N GLU A 641 28.70 22.69 2.27
CA GLU A 641 28.96 24.12 2.48
C GLU A 641 27.84 24.77 3.28
N LYS A 642 26.56 24.54 2.92
CA LYS A 642 25.42 25.14 3.62
C LYS A 642 25.21 24.60 5.03
N MET A 643 25.61 23.36 5.28
CA MET A 643 25.48 22.70 6.58
C MET A 643 26.74 22.84 7.44
N ASP A 644 27.80 23.46 6.92
CA ASP A 644 29.04 23.69 7.66
C ASP A 644 28.80 24.58 8.88
N GLY A 645 29.54 24.32 9.96
CA GLY A 645 29.40 25.04 11.21
C GLY A 645 28.14 24.73 12.03
N LEU A 646 27.22 23.86 11.56
CA LEU A 646 26.08 23.42 12.38
C LEU A 646 26.57 22.54 13.55
N THR A 647 26.56 23.10 14.76
CA THR A 647 26.93 22.38 15.98
C THR A 647 25.77 21.54 16.53
N ASP A 648 26.06 20.59 17.41
CA ASP A 648 25.01 19.81 18.07
C ASP A 648 24.14 20.68 18.98
N ASP A 649 24.70 21.73 19.58
CA ASP A 649 23.96 22.64 20.43
C ASP A 649 23.02 23.55 19.63
N ASP A 650 23.40 23.95 18.41
CA ASP A 650 22.48 24.60 17.48
C ASP A 650 21.29 23.69 17.16
N ILE A 651 21.54 22.39 16.90
CA ILE A 651 20.48 21.42 16.59
C ILE A 651 19.51 21.27 17.78
N LYS A 652 20.05 21.17 19.01
CA LYS A 652 19.23 21.11 20.23
C LYS A 652 18.43 22.40 20.45
N ASP A 653 19.01 23.56 20.15
CA ASP A 653 18.29 24.84 20.23
C ASP A 653 17.10 24.88 19.26
N TYR A 654 17.26 24.37 18.04
CA TYR A 654 16.14 24.18 17.11
C TYR A 654 15.04 23.27 17.69
N GLU A 655 15.41 22.13 18.28
CA GLU A 655 14.44 21.23 18.91
C GLU A 655 13.69 21.92 20.06
N ALA A 656 14.41 22.63 20.93
CA ALA A 656 13.84 23.35 22.06
C ALA A 656 12.88 24.46 21.61
N ARG A 657 13.27 25.29 20.63
CA ARG A 657 12.45 26.39 20.11
C ARG A 657 11.13 25.92 19.48
N TYR A 658 11.11 24.73 18.90
CA TYR A 658 9.93 24.19 18.19
C TYR A 658 9.21 23.08 18.96
N ALA A 659 9.65 22.76 20.17
CA ALA A 659 9.12 21.63 20.96
C ALA A 659 7.59 21.71 21.16
N GLU A 660 7.06 22.89 21.53
CA GLU A 660 5.62 23.08 21.73
C GLU A 660 4.82 22.88 20.43
N ARG A 661 5.42 23.25 19.28
CA ARG A 661 4.79 23.13 17.97
C ARG A 661 4.78 21.70 17.42
N LYS A 662 5.48 20.76 18.07
CA LYS A 662 5.34 19.32 17.76
C LYS A 662 3.89 18.88 17.91
N LYS A 663 3.22 19.35 18.97
CA LYS A 663 1.82 19.00 19.25
C LYS A 663 0.88 19.51 18.17
N GLU A 664 1.06 20.75 17.73
CA GLU A 664 0.29 21.34 16.63
C GLU A 664 0.40 20.50 15.35
N LEU A 665 1.62 20.05 15.01
CA LEU A 665 1.87 19.18 13.88
C LEU A 665 1.17 17.83 14.03
N SER A 666 1.24 17.22 15.21
CA SER A 666 0.56 15.95 15.52
C SER A 666 -0.96 16.07 15.38
N VAL A 667 -1.55 17.17 15.86
CA VAL A 667 -2.98 17.45 15.74
C VAL A 667 -3.38 17.62 14.28
N MET A 668 -2.64 18.45 13.52
CA MET A 668 -2.87 18.64 12.09
C MET A 668 -2.84 17.30 11.35
N TRP A 669 -1.80 16.48 11.58
CA TRP A 669 -1.67 15.20 10.90
C TRP A 669 -2.80 14.21 11.26
N SER A 670 -3.25 14.24 12.52
CA SER A 670 -4.37 13.41 12.99
C SER A 670 -5.69 13.80 12.32
N LEU A 671 -5.96 15.11 12.21
CA LEU A 671 -7.12 15.61 11.48
C LEU A 671 -7.03 15.22 9.99
N MET A 672 -5.88 15.41 9.34
CA MET A 672 -5.70 15.00 7.94
C MET A 672 -5.99 13.51 7.72
N ALA A 673 -5.45 12.63 8.57
CA ALA A 673 -5.65 11.18 8.43
C ALA A 673 -7.09 10.75 8.75
N PHE A 674 -7.70 11.35 9.76
CA PHE A 674 -9.11 11.12 10.12
C PHE A 674 -10.04 11.52 8.98
N SER A 675 -9.90 12.74 8.47
CA SER A 675 -10.71 13.26 7.37
C SER A 675 -10.53 12.47 6.07
N ALA A 676 -9.35 11.91 5.83
CA ALA A 676 -9.07 11.14 4.62
C ALA A 676 -9.80 9.79 4.53
N GLY A 677 -10.42 9.30 5.61
CA GLY A 677 -11.32 8.16 5.56
C GLY A 677 -12.53 8.39 4.63
N VAL A 678 -12.96 9.65 4.48
CA VAL A 678 -14.02 10.05 3.53
C VAL A 678 -13.53 9.86 2.09
N VAL A 679 -12.27 10.20 1.80
CA VAL A 679 -11.69 10.05 0.46
C VAL A 679 -11.64 8.58 0.04
N GLU A 680 -11.29 7.67 0.95
CA GLU A 680 -11.39 6.23 0.67
C GLU A 680 -12.84 5.81 0.39
N SER A 681 -13.79 6.28 1.21
CA SER A 681 -15.22 5.96 1.04
C SER A 681 -15.74 6.44 -0.32
N VAL A 682 -15.32 7.61 -0.79
CA VAL A 682 -15.62 8.11 -2.15
C VAL A 682 -15.04 7.18 -3.23
N ILE A 683 -13.78 6.76 -3.13
CA ILE A 683 -13.15 5.88 -4.13
C ILE A 683 -13.82 4.50 -4.17
N VAL A 684 -14.21 3.96 -3.02
CA VAL A 684 -14.91 2.67 -2.95
C VAL A 684 -16.33 2.78 -3.51
N THR A 685 -17.03 3.86 -3.18
CA THR A 685 -18.37 4.14 -3.69
C THR A 685 -18.37 4.35 -5.21
N ASP A 686 -17.37 5.03 -5.77
CA ASP A 686 -17.17 5.20 -7.22
C ASP A 686 -17.12 3.86 -7.97
N ARG A 687 -16.39 2.90 -7.42
CA ARG A 687 -16.21 1.56 -8.01
C ARG A 687 -17.51 0.76 -8.00
N TRP A 688 -18.27 0.86 -6.93
CA TRP A 688 -19.57 0.21 -6.81
C TRP A 688 -20.62 0.88 -7.72
N LEU A 689 -20.65 2.21 -7.76
CA LEU A 689 -21.51 2.97 -8.67
C LEU A 689 -21.25 2.57 -10.12
N TRP A 690 -19.99 2.50 -10.52
CA TRP A 690 -19.64 2.09 -11.88
C TRP A 690 -20.16 0.70 -12.21
N LEU A 691 -20.06 -0.27 -11.29
CA LEU A 691 -20.62 -1.61 -11.51
C LEU A 691 -22.15 -1.57 -11.73
N ASN A 692 -22.88 -0.81 -10.92
CA ASN A 692 -24.33 -0.65 -11.08
C ASN A 692 -24.74 0.12 -12.33
N GLU A 693 -23.84 0.92 -12.91
CA GLU A 693 -24.09 1.63 -14.16
C GLU A 693 -23.99 0.70 -15.38
N GLN A 694 -23.50 -0.54 -15.24
CA GLN A 694 -23.33 -1.47 -16.36
C GLN A 694 -24.54 -2.37 -16.55
N GLU A 695 -25.07 -2.43 -17.77
CA GLU A 695 -26.23 -3.28 -18.11
C GLU A 695 -25.96 -4.78 -17.88
N GLU A 696 -24.73 -5.25 -18.08
CA GLU A 696 -24.37 -6.67 -17.93
C GLU A 696 -24.17 -7.14 -16.47
N VAL A 697 -24.20 -6.22 -15.49
CA VAL A 697 -23.93 -6.54 -14.08
C VAL A 697 -25.24 -6.68 -13.31
N GLU A 698 -25.61 -7.92 -12.95
CA GLU A 698 -26.84 -8.22 -12.21
C GLU A 698 -26.74 -7.86 -10.73
N HIS A 699 -25.57 -8.10 -10.12
CA HIS A 699 -25.34 -7.86 -8.71
C HIS A 699 -24.03 -7.15 -8.47
N ALA A 700 -24.04 -6.12 -7.63
CA ALA A 700 -22.84 -5.47 -7.16
C ALA A 700 -22.97 -4.98 -5.71
N TRP A 701 -21.92 -5.18 -4.92
CA TRP A 701 -21.88 -4.73 -3.54
C TRP A 701 -20.44 -4.53 -3.03
N VAL A 702 -20.35 -3.96 -1.84
CA VAL A 702 -19.12 -3.80 -1.07
C VAL A 702 -19.34 -4.36 0.33
N GLU A 703 -18.36 -5.08 0.87
CA GLU A 703 -18.42 -5.53 2.26
C GLU A 703 -17.03 -5.72 2.92
N PRO A 704 -16.95 -5.66 4.26
CA PRO A 704 -15.76 -6.06 5.00
C PRO A 704 -15.50 -7.58 4.91
N VAL A 705 -14.29 -7.97 4.50
CA VAL A 705 -13.89 -9.39 4.35
C VAL A 705 -12.87 -9.87 5.37
N PHE A 706 -12.36 -8.99 6.25
CA PHE A 706 -11.50 -9.36 7.37
C PHE A 706 -11.40 -8.24 8.42
N GLU A 707 -10.91 -8.59 9.62
CA GLU A 707 -10.75 -7.67 10.76
C GLU A 707 -9.91 -6.42 10.43
N TYR A 708 -10.52 -5.25 10.57
CA TYR A 708 -9.91 -3.95 10.29
C TYR A 708 -8.68 -3.68 11.16
N LYS A 709 -8.73 -4.09 12.44
CA LYS A 709 -7.61 -3.93 13.38
C LYS A 709 -6.32 -4.61 12.91
N HIS A 710 -6.45 -5.73 12.20
CA HIS A 710 -5.30 -6.45 11.63
C HIS A 710 -4.95 -5.95 10.23
N SER A 711 -5.95 -5.67 9.40
CA SER A 711 -5.75 -5.12 8.07
C SER A 711 -6.84 -4.10 7.69
N PRO A 712 -6.50 -2.80 7.67
CA PRO A 712 -7.45 -1.73 7.40
C PRO A 712 -8.10 -1.73 6.02
N ARG A 713 -7.44 -2.35 5.03
CA ARG A 713 -7.92 -2.42 3.64
C ARG A 713 -8.81 -3.63 3.49
N ASN A 714 -9.92 -3.64 4.22
CA ASN A 714 -10.79 -4.81 4.37
C ASN A 714 -12.05 -4.79 3.52
N LEU A 715 -12.27 -3.77 2.69
CA LEU A 715 -13.43 -3.71 1.81
C LEU A 715 -13.14 -4.44 0.49
N VAL A 716 -13.96 -5.44 0.18
CA VAL A 716 -14.02 -6.06 -1.15
C VAL A 716 -15.08 -5.35 -1.98
N VAL A 717 -14.80 -5.12 -3.27
CA VAL A 717 -15.79 -4.71 -4.26
C VAL A 717 -16.15 -5.93 -5.11
N VAL A 718 -17.42 -6.28 -5.19
CA VAL A 718 -17.92 -7.45 -5.90
C VAL A 718 -18.89 -7.03 -7.01
N GLY A 719 -18.75 -7.69 -8.16
CA GLY A 719 -19.68 -7.58 -9.29
C GLY A 719 -19.89 -8.96 -9.91
N ILE A 720 -21.12 -9.29 -10.27
CA ILE A 720 -21.52 -10.56 -10.89
C ILE A 720 -22.37 -10.25 -12.12
N LYS A 721 -22.04 -10.89 -13.24
CA LYS A 721 -22.82 -10.80 -14.47
C LYS A 721 -24.11 -11.61 -14.42
N GLU A 722 -25.04 -11.24 -15.29
CA GLU A 722 -26.26 -12.01 -15.60
C GLU A 722 -25.98 -13.48 -15.99
#